data_AF-A0A497GVX6-F1
#
_entry.id   AF-A0A497GVX6-F1
#
_cell.length_a   1.000
_cell.length_b   1.000
_cell.length_c   1.000
_cell.angle_alpha   90.00
_cell.angle_beta   90.00
_cell.angle_gamma   90.00
#
_symmetry.space_group_name_H-M   'P 1'
#
loop_
_entity.id
_entity.type
_entity.pdbx_description
1 polymer ?
#
loop_
_entity_poly.entity_id
_entity_poly.type
_entity_poly.pdbx_seq_one_letter_code
_entity_poly.pdbx_strand_id
1 'polypeptide(L)'
;EIRSQGGTHLAVLYAGPIRAAGGTAQAISVLIADMARRRFGIGRYVPTEEEVERYKEEVKLYHRHVHLQYFPTDEEIELIVRNVPVCLDGEGTLDVEVGGYRDLPRVSTNRVRGGMVLVLAEGLTQKAKKLLKHVKRLGIDGWDFLEALVNRSSGGEAPRERYLEDVVAGRPILSYGGKEGGFRIRLGRARNTGLAAVGVNPALMEVLGGFLAVGIQLKLEGPGKAGAVAPVSGIEGPLVLLDDGTVLRVDDVEEARRLRGRIKRILDLGEILIALGEFRENNQPLYRLSLTHEWWEQLARRAGLEIEGVPGPEEAIRLSREHGLPVHPRYALFWESLSVEDLRSMLKAAEFGDGGVSFSEEVKQVLERLGLPHRPEGGRLVPLGHWSKFLALLLRGLDASSIEGGSALEALRSATGLRIEPKASRRIGARVGRPEKAKPRTMRGSPNVLFPTGMTGASARSITKAAEGGERARPVLQLRRCPRCGNVTHRYRCEVCGTRTRPTGRAQQVEVDLAEELRRAKESLGLNGSVNVKGVKALMSSEHFPEPMEKGVLRALHGVTVFKDGTARFDMTDLPLTHFRPSEVGLTVEKARELGYERDAWGRPLESPDQLLELKPQDLIISREAGEYLVRVAKFVDDLLERFYGLEPFYRADRPEDLIGHLVIGMAPHTINGVLGRIIGFADVHAQYAHPVFHAAKRRNCDGDEDSVMLLLDALLNFSRHYLPRTRGGMMDTPLTITTRVHPREVDKEVLSMDVDWSLPVEVYEASLRGAKVDEVEDRVRHLGEVVSEDPWTSIGFTVETGDIGEGVRENAYSSLPTMAEKVRASLRIMAKINGVDVKDAVRRVIENHFIRDIMGNMRKFATQEFRCVRCNAKFRRPPLSGVCPRCGGQIVLTVYPGTVTKYLEIVKELVEEFGIGGYLGQRVEVLERSLGATVTKVKQKRLI
;
A
#
# COMPACT_ATOMS: atom_id res chain seq x y z
N GLU A 1 -9.45 -29.77 -35.51
CA GLU A 1 -9.11 -31.05 -34.90
C GLU A 1 -7.70 -31.44 -35.29
N ILE A 2 -6.77 -31.45 -34.34
CA ILE A 2 -5.44 -32.06 -34.54
C ILE A 2 -5.56 -33.46 -33.95
N ARG A 3 -5.67 -34.46 -34.82
CA ARG A 3 -5.64 -35.88 -34.43
C ARG A 3 -4.20 -36.25 -34.02
N SER A 4 -3.81 -35.91 -32.79
CA SER A 4 -2.68 -36.56 -32.12
C SER A 4 -3.22 -37.40 -30.98
N GLN A 5 -3.02 -38.73 -31.09
CA GLN A 5 -3.23 -39.89 -30.20
C GLN A 5 -3.83 -39.77 -28.76
N GLY A 6 -4.61 -38.74 -28.39
CA GLY A 6 -4.94 -38.45 -26.99
C GLY A 6 -6.38 -37.99 -26.70
N GLY A 7 -7.33 -38.19 -27.62
CA GLY A 7 -8.74 -37.82 -27.39
C GLY A 7 -9.01 -36.31 -27.30
N THR A 8 -10.22 -35.93 -26.87
CA THR A 8 -10.60 -34.54 -26.61
C THR A 8 -10.06 -34.08 -25.26
N HIS A 9 -9.63 -32.81 -25.15
CA HIS A 9 -9.23 -32.21 -23.88
C HIS A 9 -9.71 -30.77 -23.81
N LEU A 10 -9.75 -30.21 -22.59
CA LEU A 10 -10.07 -28.81 -22.35
C LEU A 10 -8.78 -27.99 -22.27
N ALA A 11 -8.73 -26.87 -22.99
CA ALA A 11 -7.65 -25.88 -22.91
C ALA A 11 -8.20 -24.55 -22.38
N VAL A 12 -7.46 -23.91 -21.47
CA VAL A 12 -7.82 -22.60 -20.92
C VAL A 12 -6.80 -21.57 -21.40
N LEU A 13 -7.26 -20.55 -22.12
CA LEU A 13 -6.40 -19.49 -22.66
C LEU A 13 -6.29 -18.31 -21.68
N TYR A 14 -5.20 -18.25 -20.93
CA TYR A 14 -4.94 -17.18 -19.97
C TYR A 14 -4.31 -15.94 -20.63
N ALA A 15 -4.72 -14.77 -20.16
CA ALA A 15 -4.13 -13.48 -20.54
C ALA A 15 -3.37 -12.87 -19.35
N GLY A 16 -2.39 -12.00 -19.63
CA GLY A 16 -1.56 -11.34 -18.61
C GLY A 16 -2.31 -10.66 -17.45
N PRO A 17 -3.49 -10.03 -17.65
CA PRO A 17 -4.29 -9.47 -16.56
C PRO A 17 -4.69 -10.46 -15.45
N ILE A 18 -4.58 -11.78 -15.68
CA ILE A 18 -4.84 -12.79 -14.64
C ILE A 18 -3.94 -12.61 -13.40
N ARG A 19 -2.78 -11.95 -13.54
CA ARG A 19 -1.91 -11.62 -12.40
C ARG A 19 -2.65 -10.85 -11.31
N ALA A 20 -3.50 -9.92 -11.72
CA ALA A 20 -4.21 -9.04 -10.80
C ALA A 20 -5.33 -9.76 -10.03
N ALA A 21 -5.81 -10.91 -10.50
CA ALA A 21 -6.75 -11.73 -9.76
C ALA A 21 -6.09 -12.48 -8.58
N GLY A 22 -4.76 -12.54 -8.54
CA GLY A 22 -3.99 -13.24 -7.52
C GLY A 22 -3.85 -14.75 -7.75
N GLY A 23 -2.82 -15.34 -7.13
CA GLY A 23 -2.47 -16.76 -7.30
C GLY A 23 -3.58 -17.74 -6.90
N THR A 24 -4.39 -17.43 -5.89
CA THR A 24 -5.47 -18.33 -5.48
C THR A 24 -6.58 -18.40 -6.53
N ALA A 25 -6.98 -17.27 -7.13
CA ALA A 25 -7.96 -17.26 -8.21
C ALA A 25 -7.43 -17.97 -9.48
N GLN A 26 -6.13 -17.78 -9.78
CA GLN A 26 -5.45 -18.53 -10.84
C GLN A 26 -5.55 -20.05 -10.63
N ALA A 27 -5.17 -20.54 -9.44
CA ALA A 27 -5.23 -21.96 -9.12
C ALA A 27 -6.67 -22.52 -9.18
N ILE A 28 -7.64 -21.79 -8.61
CA ILE A 28 -9.06 -22.20 -8.64
C ILE A 28 -9.60 -22.24 -10.08
N SER A 29 -9.17 -21.36 -10.97
CA SER A 29 -9.63 -21.37 -12.36
C SER A 29 -9.26 -22.67 -13.10
N VAL A 30 -8.09 -23.27 -12.78
CA VAL A 30 -7.68 -24.58 -13.30
C VAL A 30 -8.56 -25.70 -12.72
N LEU A 31 -8.88 -25.63 -11.43
CA LEU A 31 -9.77 -26.61 -10.79
C LEU A 31 -11.19 -26.57 -11.36
N ILE A 32 -11.74 -25.37 -11.59
CA ILE A 32 -13.05 -25.18 -12.23
C ILE A 32 -13.03 -25.75 -13.66
N ALA A 33 -11.95 -25.54 -14.41
CA ALA A 33 -11.78 -26.12 -15.73
C ALA A 33 -11.77 -27.66 -15.68
N ASP A 34 -11.09 -28.26 -14.69
CA ASP A 34 -11.13 -29.71 -14.47
C ASP A 34 -12.56 -30.21 -14.17
N MET A 35 -13.29 -29.53 -13.30
CA MET A 35 -14.68 -29.88 -12.99
C MET A 35 -15.59 -29.76 -14.23
N ALA A 36 -15.41 -28.70 -15.03
CA ALA A 36 -16.15 -28.50 -16.26
C ALA A 36 -15.87 -29.62 -17.26
N ARG A 37 -14.60 -29.98 -17.53
CA ARG A 37 -14.29 -31.05 -18.48
C ARG A 37 -14.91 -32.38 -18.06
N ARG A 38 -14.91 -32.72 -16.77
CA ARG A 38 -15.51 -33.96 -16.24
C ARG A 38 -17.02 -33.95 -16.47
N ARG A 39 -17.68 -32.83 -16.17
CA ARG A 39 -19.12 -32.66 -16.37
C ARG A 39 -19.54 -32.78 -17.84
N PHE A 40 -18.70 -32.33 -18.77
CA PHE A 40 -18.95 -32.40 -20.21
C PHE A 40 -18.39 -33.67 -20.88
N GLY A 41 -17.85 -34.62 -20.12
CA GLY A 41 -17.27 -35.86 -20.68
C GLY A 41 -16.02 -35.62 -21.56
N ILE A 42 -15.32 -34.51 -21.36
CA ILE A 42 -14.09 -34.18 -22.09
C ILE A 42 -12.90 -34.89 -21.41
N GLY A 43 -12.05 -35.51 -22.23
CA GLY A 43 -10.88 -36.26 -21.79
C GLY A 43 -9.80 -35.42 -21.09
N ARG A 44 -8.79 -36.12 -20.56
CA ARG A 44 -7.65 -35.53 -19.84
C ARG A 44 -6.62 -34.98 -20.82
N TYR A 45 -6.04 -33.83 -20.52
CA TYR A 45 -4.86 -33.33 -21.22
C TYR A 45 -3.65 -34.23 -20.95
N VAL A 46 -3.01 -34.70 -22.02
CA VAL A 46 -1.75 -35.45 -21.98
C VAL A 46 -0.72 -34.67 -22.79
N PRO A 47 0.27 -34.04 -22.13
CA PRO A 47 1.29 -33.25 -22.81
C PRO A 47 2.30 -34.15 -23.55
N THR A 48 2.89 -33.64 -24.64
CA THR A 48 4.09 -34.25 -25.24
C THR A 48 5.36 -33.80 -24.50
N GLU A 49 6.49 -34.51 -24.69
CA GLU A 49 7.78 -34.08 -24.13
C GLU A 49 8.18 -32.68 -24.59
N GLU A 50 7.99 -32.37 -25.87
CA GLU A 50 8.26 -31.04 -26.43
C GLU A 50 7.39 -29.95 -25.79
N GLU A 51 6.13 -30.26 -25.46
CA GLU A 51 5.26 -29.35 -24.73
C GLU A 51 5.79 -29.12 -23.31
N VAL A 52 6.18 -30.16 -22.57
CA VAL A 52 6.75 -30.03 -21.22
C VAL A 52 7.99 -29.15 -21.23
N GLU A 53 8.92 -29.38 -22.14
CA GLU A 53 10.13 -28.57 -22.25
C GLU A 53 9.83 -27.13 -22.70
N ARG A 54 8.80 -26.93 -23.54
CA ARG A 54 8.29 -25.59 -23.88
C ARG A 54 7.81 -24.84 -22.64
N TYR A 55 7.10 -25.48 -21.70
CA TYR A 55 6.72 -24.84 -20.43
C TYR A 55 7.95 -24.43 -19.61
N LYS A 56 8.96 -25.30 -19.49
CA LYS A 56 10.21 -25.01 -18.76
C LYS A 56 10.95 -23.81 -19.36
N GLU A 57 11.08 -23.76 -20.69
CA GLU A 57 11.71 -22.64 -21.40
C GLU A 57 10.94 -21.32 -21.16
N GLU A 58 9.62 -21.34 -21.33
CA GLU A 58 8.78 -20.15 -21.15
C GLU A 58 8.84 -19.58 -19.73
N VAL A 59 8.83 -20.42 -18.69
CA VAL A 59 8.95 -19.97 -17.30
C VAL A 59 10.28 -19.27 -17.05
N LYS A 60 11.39 -19.84 -17.55
CA LYS A 60 12.73 -19.24 -17.44
C LYS A 60 12.82 -17.92 -18.21
N LEU A 61 12.33 -17.89 -19.44
CA LEU A 61 12.34 -16.67 -20.26
C LEU A 61 11.47 -15.58 -19.67
N TYR A 62 10.29 -15.93 -19.15
CA TYR A 62 9.41 -14.98 -18.48
C TYR A 62 10.08 -14.40 -17.24
N HIS A 63 10.64 -15.23 -16.35
CA HIS A 63 11.28 -14.77 -15.11
C HIS A 63 12.43 -13.78 -15.35
N ARG A 64 13.20 -13.95 -16.42
CA ARG A 64 14.28 -13.03 -16.82
C ARG A 64 13.79 -11.62 -17.19
N HIS A 65 12.55 -11.50 -17.68
CA HIS A 65 11.98 -10.23 -18.12
C HIS A 65 10.96 -9.66 -17.13
N VAL A 66 10.26 -10.53 -16.42
CA VAL A 66 9.20 -10.22 -15.47
C VAL A 66 9.40 -11.10 -14.23
N HIS A 67 9.72 -10.48 -13.11
CA HIS A 67 9.93 -11.18 -11.85
C HIS A 67 8.66 -11.96 -11.42
N LEU A 68 8.83 -13.24 -11.10
CA LEU A 68 7.78 -14.11 -10.54
C LEU A 68 7.84 -14.13 -9.02
N GLN A 69 6.70 -14.14 -8.33
CA GLN A 69 6.67 -14.24 -6.86
C GLN A 69 7.24 -15.56 -6.33
N TYR A 70 7.09 -16.62 -7.11
CA TYR A 70 7.68 -17.93 -6.89
C TYR A 70 8.26 -18.39 -8.23
N PHE A 71 9.53 -18.80 -8.23
CA PHE A 71 10.19 -19.31 -9.42
C PHE A 71 10.32 -20.82 -9.27
N PRO A 72 9.47 -21.62 -9.95
CA PRO A 72 9.45 -23.06 -9.76
C PRO A 72 10.65 -23.73 -10.41
N THR A 73 11.09 -24.85 -9.84
CA THR A 73 12.15 -25.69 -10.44
C THR A 73 11.64 -26.45 -11.66
N ASP A 74 12.54 -26.95 -12.50
CA ASP A 74 12.17 -27.73 -13.68
C ASP A 74 11.36 -28.99 -13.30
N GLU A 75 11.69 -29.62 -12.17
CA GLU A 75 10.95 -30.78 -11.66
C GLU A 75 9.53 -30.41 -11.19
N GLU A 76 9.37 -29.24 -10.56
CA GLU A 76 8.04 -28.75 -10.15
C GLU A 76 7.18 -28.40 -11.37
N ILE A 77 7.77 -27.77 -12.39
CA ILE A 77 7.08 -27.46 -13.65
C ILE A 77 6.63 -28.75 -14.32
N GLU A 78 7.53 -29.72 -14.44
CA GLU A 78 7.23 -31.01 -15.05
C GLU A 78 6.14 -31.78 -14.29
N LEU A 79 6.24 -31.83 -12.96
CA LEU A 79 5.23 -32.46 -12.11
C LEU A 79 3.84 -31.85 -12.33
N ILE A 80 3.76 -30.52 -12.43
CA ILE A 80 2.49 -29.82 -12.68
C ILE A 80 1.98 -30.13 -14.10
N VAL A 81 2.79 -29.92 -15.13
CA VAL A 81 2.34 -30.02 -16.53
C VAL A 81 1.87 -31.43 -16.86
N ARG A 82 2.53 -32.47 -16.32
CA ARG A 82 2.12 -33.88 -16.53
C ARG A 82 0.87 -34.27 -15.74
N ASN A 83 0.61 -33.65 -14.59
CA ASN A 83 -0.47 -34.07 -13.72
C ASN A 83 -1.75 -33.22 -13.81
N VAL A 84 -1.64 -31.97 -14.25
CA VAL A 84 -2.81 -31.10 -14.43
C VAL A 84 -3.65 -31.64 -15.60
N PRO A 85 -4.96 -31.94 -15.39
CA PRO A 85 -5.76 -32.65 -16.37
C PRO A 85 -6.33 -31.75 -17.49
N VAL A 86 -6.00 -30.45 -17.48
CA VAL A 86 -6.41 -29.45 -18.48
C VAL A 86 -5.19 -28.78 -19.07
N CYS A 87 -5.24 -28.39 -20.34
CA CYS A 87 -4.13 -27.68 -20.98
C CYS A 87 -4.09 -26.22 -20.52
N LEU A 88 -2.97 -25.80 -19.93
CA LEU A 88 -2.72 -24.42 -19.53
C LEU A 88 -2.16 -23.66 -20.74
N ASP A 89 -2.99 -22.91 -21.44
CA ASP A 89 -2.56 -22.18 -22.63
C ASP A 89 -2.71 -20.66 -22.45
N GLY A 90 -2.36 -19.89 -23.46
CA GLY A 90 -2.49 -18.46 -23.44
C GLY A 90 -1.92 -17.80 -24.68
N GLU A 91 -2.13 -16.49 -24.79
CA GLU A 91 -1.49 -15.72 -25.84
C GLU A 91 -0.04 -15.42 -25.51
N GLY A 92 0.76 -15.21 -26.55
CA GLY A 92 2.14 -14.72 -26.46
C GLY A 92 2.21 -13.27 -25.97
N THR A 93 2.02 -13.07 -24.66
CA THR A 93 1.92 -11.73 -24.06
C THR A 93 3.26 -11.00 -23.99
N LEU A 94 4.37 -11.72 -23.97
CA LEU A 94 5.72 -11.13 -23.93
C LEU A 94 6.30 -11.12 -25.34
N ASP A 95 6.97 -10.03 -25.73
CA ASP A 95 7.64 -9.89 -27.06
C ASP A 95 8.99 -10.58 -27.08
N VAL A 96 8.99 -11.86 -26.68
CA VAL A 96 10.16 -12.73 -26.60
C VAL A 96 9.75 -14.05 -27.21
N GLU A 97 10.50 -14.50 -28.21
CA GLU A 97 10.30 -15.79 -28.84
C GLU A 97 11.05 -16.89 -28.11
N VAL A 98 10.53 -18.11 -28.19
CA VAL A 98 11.23 -19.32 -27.75
C VAL A 98 12.25 -19.78 -28.79
N GLY A 99 13.32 -20.42 -28.32
CA GLY A 99 14.44 -20.89 -29.11
C GLY A 99 14.31 -22.35 -29.55
N GLY A 100 13.95 -23.27 -28.63
CA GLY A 100 14.03 -24.72 -28.89
C GLY A 100 12.73 -25.37 -29.37
N TYR A 101 11.57 -24.93 -28.86
CA TYR A 101 10.28 -25.64 -29.02
C TYR A 101 9.25 -24.79 -29.77
N ARG A 102 9.52 -24.50 -31.04
CA ARG A 102 8.68 -23.67 -31.92
C ARG A 102 7.65 -24.50 -32.68
N ASP A 103 6.56 -23.83 -33.09
CA ASP A 103 5.55 -24.35 -34.01
C ASP A 103 4.90 -25.66 -33.55
N LEU A 104 4.77 -25.83 -32.24
CA LEU A 104 4.11 -27.00 -31.64
C LEU A 104 2.63 -27.03 -32.07
N PRO A 105 2.09 -28.20 -32.49
CA PRO A 105 0.75 -28.27 -33.09
C PRO A 105 -0.38 -27.67 -32.24
N ARG A 106 -0.29 -27.81 -30.91
CA ARG A 106 -1.32 -27.32 -29.97
C ARG A 106 -1.04 -25.92 -29.40
N VAL A 107 0.08 -25.29 -29.75
CA VAL A 107 0.47 -23.97 -29.24
C VAL A 107 0.43 -22.95 -30.38
N SER A 108 -0.51 -22.02 -30.33
CA SER A 108 -0.77 -21.09 -31.45
C SER A 108 0.26 -19.97 -31.62
N THR A 109 1.37 -19.98 -30.87
CA THR A 109 2.35 -18.90 -30.85
C THR A 109 3.76 -19.39 -30.46
N ASN A 110 4.79 -18.73 -31.00
CA ASN A 110 6.18 -18.93 -30.60
C ASN A 110 6.66 -17.93 -29.55
N ARG A 111 5.76 -17.07 -29.06
CA ARG A 111 6.05 -16.10 -28.01
C ARG A 111 5.73 -16.66 -26.64
N VAL A 112 6.41 -16.14 -25.62
CA VAL A 112 6.18 -16.52 -24.22
C VAL A 112 4.76 -16.13 -23.76
N ARG A 113 4.02 -17.12 -23.26
CA ARG A 113 2.63 -17.03 -22.80
C ARG A 113 2.58 -16.68 -21.32
N GLY A 114 2.71 -15.38 -21.03
CA GLY A 114 2.81 -14.90 -19.65
C GLY A 114 1.60 -15.23 -18.77
N GLY A 115 0.38 -15.24 -19.31
CA GLY A 115 -0.81 -15.64 -18.56
C GLY A 115 -0.72 -17.08 -18.06
N MET A 116 -0.27 -18.00 -18.93
CA MET A 116 -0.01 -19.40 -18.58
C MET A 116 1.08 -19.51 -17.52
N VAL A 117 2.23 -18.82 -17.73
CA VAL A 117 3.37 -18.89 -16.80
C VAL A 117 2.97 -18.44 -15.39
N LEU A 118 2.16 -17.38 -15.29
CA LEU A 118 1.65 -16.89 -14.01
C LEU A 118 0.77 -17.93 -13.32
N VAL A 119 -0.18 -18.54 -14.04
CA VAL A 119 -1.07 -19.57 -13.47
C VAL A 119 -0.30 -20.80 -13.01
N LEU A 120 0.72 -21.21 -13.76
CA LEU A 120 1.59 -22.31 -13.39
C LEU A 120 2.38 -21.96 -12.11
N ALA A 121 3.14 -20.87 -12.13
CA ALA A 121 4.11 -20.53 -11.08
C ALA A 121 3.47 -19.88 -9.84
N GLU A 122 2.72 -18.78 -10.01
CA GLU A 122 2.09 -18.02 -8.92
C GLU A 122 0.74 -18.60 -8.49
N GLY A 123 0.12 -19.43 -9.34
CA GLY A 123 -1.12 -20.14 -9.03
C GLY A 123 -0.85 -21.54 -8.46
N LEU A 124 -0.63 -22.50 -9.34
CA LEU A 124 -0.56 -23.93 -8.99
C LEU A 124 0.60 -24.26 -8.06
N THR A 125 1.82 -23.77 -8.35
CA THR A 125 2.98 -24.05 -7.48
C THR A 125 2.90 -23.27 -6.18
N GLN A 126 2.84 -21.93 -6.24
CA GLN A 126 2.88 -21.08 -5.03
C GLN A 126 1.70 -21.32 -4.09
N LYS A 127 0.51 -21.68 -4.61
CA LYS A 127 -0.71 -21.89 -3.80
C LYS A 127 -1.09 -23.37 -3.68
N ALA A 128 -0.18 -24.31 -3.94
CA ALA A 128 -0.42 -25.75 -3.86
C ALA A 128 -1.10 -26.17 -2.55
N LYS A 129 -0.63 -25.69 -1.39
CA LYS A 129 -1.20 -25.99 -0.06
C LYS A 129 -2.67 -25.55 0.06
N LYS A 130 -2.99 -24.34 -0.39
CA LYS A 130 -4.37 -23.79 -0.34
C LYS A 130 -5.27 -24.53 -1.33
N LEU A 131 -4.77 -24.84 -2.53
CA LEU A 131 -5.50 -25.62 -3.53
C LEU A 131 -5.80 -27.04 -3.03
N LEU A 132 -4.83 -27.71 -2.41
CA LEU A 132 -5.01 -29.04 -1.81
C LEU A 132 -6.13 -29.05 -0.75
N LYS A 133 -6.20 -28.02 0.11
CA LYS A 133 -7.30 -27.87 1.09
C LYS A 133 -8.66 -27.79 0.39
N HIS A 134 -8.75 -27.09 -0.75
CA HIS A 134 -9.99 -27.01 -1.54
C HIS A 134 -10.34 -28.33 -2.21
N VAL A 135 -9.36 -29.02 -2.81
CA VAL A 135 -9.53 -30.34 -3.45
C VAL A 135 -10.05 -31.36 -2.44
N LYS A 136 -9.40 -31.47 -1.26
CA LYS A 136 -9.82 -32.39 -0.19
C LYS A 136 -11.23 -32.09 0.31
N ARG A 137 -11.53 -30.80 0.54
CA ARG A 137 -12.85 -30.36 0.99
C ARG A 137 -13.97 -30.64 -0.03
N LEU A 138 -13.66 -30.57 -1.32
CA LEU A 138 -14.62 -30.82 -2.40
C LEU A 138 -14.67 -32.29 -2.85
N GLY A 139 -13.80 -33.15 -2.32
CA GLY A 139 -13.70 -34.57 -2.72
C GLY A 139 -13.36 -34.75 -4.19
N ILE A 140 -12.43 -33.96 -4.73
CA ILE A 140 -12.04 -34.04 -6.16
C ILE A 140 -10.82 -34.95 -6.31
N ASP A 141 -10.99 -36.10 -6.95
CA ASP A 141 -9.89 -37.06 -7.18
C ASP A 141 -8.87 -36.59 -8.24
N GLY A 142 -7.66 -37.16 -8.24
CA GLY A 142 -6.67 -36.96 -9.31
C GLY A 142 -5.76 -35.74 -9.15
N TRP A 143 -5.75 -35.15 -7.95
CA TRP A 143 -4.93 -33.99 -7.58
C TRP A 143 -3.91 -34.29 -6.46
N ASP A 144 -3.67 -35.57 -6.16
CA ASP A 144 -2.80 -36.02 -5.07
C ASP A 144 -1.33 -35.60 -5.26
N PHE A 145 -0.93 -35.33 -6.51
CA PHE A 145 0.40 -34.78 -6.84
C PHE A 145 0.70 -33.45 -6.13
N LEU A 146 -0.34 -32.70 -5.71
CA LEU A 146 -0.17 -31.49 -4.91
C LEU A 146 0.50 -31.77 -3.55
N GLU A 147 0.34 -32.96 -2.99
CA GLU A 147 1.01 -33.34 -1.73
C GLU A 147 2.53 -33.38 -1.91
N ALA A 148 3.01 -33.87 -3.05
CA ALA A 148 4.43 -33.87 -3.37
C ALA A 148 4.99 -32.45 -3.53
N LEU A 149 4.22 -31.51 -4.07
CA LEU A 149 4.60 -30.09 -4.13
C LEU A 149 4.66 -29.47 -2.73
N VAL A 150 3.63 -29.68 -1.91
CA VAL A 150 3.56 -29.13 -0.55
C VAL A 150 4.70 -29.63 0.32
N ASN A 151 4.99 -30.93 0.28
CA ASN A 151 6.04 -31.55 1.10
C ASN A 151 7.44 -31.02 0.73
N ARG A 152 7.67 -30.68 -0.55
CA ARG A 152 8.91 -30.04 -1.00
C ARG A 152 9.02 -28.57 -0.57
N SER A 153 7.90 -27.86 -0.44
CA SER A 153 7.86 -26.46 0.01
C SER A 153 8.04 -26.29 1.52
N SER A 154 7.76 -27.32 2.34
CA SER A 154 7.82 -27.26 3.82
C SER A 154 9.24 -27.18 4.42
N GLY A 155 10.30 -27.12 3.60
CA GLY A 155 11.69 -27.14 4.05
C GLY A 155 12.37 -25.77 4.24
N GLY A 156 11.68 -24.64 4.08
CA GLY A 156 12.31 -23.32 4.17
C GLY A 156 11.53 -22.31 5.01
N GLU A 157 12.07 -21.93 6.18
CA GLU A 157 11.73 -20.65 6.81
C GLU A 157 11.96 -19.53 5.78
N ALA A 158 10.99 -18.64 5.60
CA ALA A 158 11.22 -17.45 4.79
C ALA A 158 12.38 -16.66 5.40
N PRO A 159 13.35 -16.18 4.60
CA PRO A 159 14.48 -15.42 5.14
C PRO A 159 13.99 -14.23 5.97
N ARG A 160 14.45 -14.12 7.23
CA ARG A 160 14.11 -13.02 8.15
C ARG A 160 14.40 -11.63 7.56
N GLU A 161 15.21 -11.53 6.51
CA GLU A 161 15.58 -10.27 5.86
C GLU A 161 14.79 -9.93 4.59
N ARG A 162 13.75 -10.69 4.22
CA ARG A 162 13.02 -10.48 2.96
C ARG A 162 12.48 -9.05 2.79
N TYR A 163 12.10 -8.40 3.89
CA TYR A 163 11.64 -7.01 3.85
C TYR A 163 12.74 -6.05 3.35
N LEU A 164 14.03 -6.37 3.47
CA LEU A 164 15.18 -5.55 3.05
C LEU A 164 15.64 -5.77 1.60
N GLU A 165 15.06 -6.72 0.85
CA GLU A 165 15.51 -7.05 -0.51
C GLU A 165 15.24 -5.92 -1.52
N ASP A 166 14.14 -5.20 -1.36
CA ASP A 166 13.68 -4.13 -2.27
C ASP A 166 13.81 -2.73 -1.64
N VAL A 167 14.95 -2.45 -1.00
CA VAL A 167 15.23 -1.12 -0.45
C VAL A 167 15.36 -0.10 -1.58
N VAL A 168 14.58 0.98 -1.50
CA VAL A 168 14.55 2.05 -2.49
C VAL A 168 15.16 3.31 -1.87
N ALA A 169 15.95 4.03 -2.65
CA ALA A 169 16.59 5.26 -2.20
C ALA A 169 15.56 6.30 -1.72
N GLY A 170 15.90 6.99 -0.62
CA GLY A 170 15.06 8.00 0.02
C GLY A 170 13.96 7.43 0.93
N ARG A 171 13.82 6.11 1.02
CA ARG A 171 12.88 5.46 1.95
C ARG A 171 13.67 4.82 3.09
N PRO A 172 13.61 5.36 4.32
CA PRO A 172 14.48 4.92 5.39
C PRO A 172 14.14 3.50 5.85
N ILE A 173 15.19 2.76 6.22
CA ILE A 173 15.08 1.60 7.10
C ILE A 173 14.93 2.15 8.51
N LEU A 174 13.91 1.71 9.24
CA LEU A 174 13.63 2.21 10.58
C LEU A 174 14.23 1.27 11.63
N SER A 175 14.17 -0.04 11.42
CA SER A 175 14.74 -1.02 12.33
C SER A 175 15.17 -2.29 11.61
N TYR A 176 16.21 -2.92 12.14
CA TYR A 176 16.56 -4.29 11.81
C TYR A 176 15.95 -5.28 12.82
N GLY A 177 15.64 -6.49 12.36
CA GLY A 177 15.03 -7.52 13.18
C GLY A 177 15.84 -7.87 14.42
N GLY A 178 15.20 -7.86 15.59
CA GLY A 178 15.83 -8.15 16.89
C GLY A 178 16.87 -7.13 17.37
N LYS A 179 17.13 -6.03 16.65
CA LYS A 179 18.11 -5.02 17.09
C LYS A 179 17.53 -4.09 18.15
N GLU A 180 18.36 -3.73 19.14
CA GLU A 180 18.03 -2.72 20.15
C GLU A 180 17.67 -1.39 19.48
N GLY A 181 16.70 -0.70 20.07
CA GLY A 181 16.14 0.54 19.53
C GLY A 181 15.16 0.39 18.37
N GLY A 182 14.93 -0.84 17.88
CA GLY A 182 13.85 -1.13 16.93
C GLY A 182 12.46 -1.18 17.57
N PHE A 183 11.42 -1.30 16.75
CA PHE A 183 10.03 -1.39 17.20
C PHE A 183 9.79 -2.57 18.15
N ARG A 184 9.15 -2.31 19.29
CA ARG A 184 8.63 -3.35 20.19
C ARG A 184 7.26 -3.79 19.72
N ILE A 185 7.07 -5.09 19.48
CA ILE A 185 5.76 -5.56 19.06
C ILE A 185 4.78 -5.53 20.24
N ARG A 186 3.58 -5.00 19.99
CA ARG A 186 2.43 -5.09 20.90
C ARG A 186 1.28 -5.76 20.17
N LEU A 187 0.70 -6.78 20.80
CA LEU A 187 -0.47 -7.46 20.26
C LEU A 187 -1.72 -6.67 20.64
N GLY A 188 -2.59 -6.45 19.66
CA GLY A 188 -3.88 -5.81 19.86
C GLY A 188 -4.34 -5.07 18.60
N ARG A 189 -5.54 -4.53 18.68
CA ARG A 189 -6.18 -3.84 17.59
C ARG A 189 -6.80 -2.54 18.08
N ALA A 190 -6.57 -1.46 17.34
CA ALA A 190 -7.25 -0.20 17.53
C ALA A 190 -8.40 -0.08 16.54
N ARG A 191 -9.32 0.85 16.80
CA ARG A 191 -10.45 1.14 15.90
C ARG A 191 -10.03 1.45 14.46
N ASN A 192 -8.80 1.93 14.24
CA ASN A 192 -8.23 2.26 12.94
C ASN A 192 -7.12 1.29 12.47
N THR A 193 -7.02 0.08 13.05
CA THR A 193 -6.09 -0.98 12.62
C THR A 193 -6.79 -2.32 12.37
N GLY A 194 -6.03 -3.32 11.90
CA GLY A 194 -6.54 -4.60 11.39
C GLY A 194 -6.54 -4.64 9.85
N LEU A 195 -6.88 -5.77 9.24
CA LEU A 195 -6.84 -5.94 7.77
C LEU A 195 -5.49 -5.47 7.19
N ALA A 196 -4.38 -5.94 7.74
CA ALA A 196 -2.99 -5.55 7.50
C ALA A 196 -2.52 -4.19 8.05
N ALA A 197 -3.39 -3.25 8.43
CA ALA A 197 -2.95 -1.97 8.97
C ALA A 197 -2.30 -2.13 10.36
N VAL A 198 -1.23 -1.37 10.61
CA VAL A 198 -0.45 -1.39 11.86
C VAL A 198 -0.51 -0.05 12.57
N GLY A 199 -0.52 -0.09 13.90
CA GLY A 199 -0.57 1.10 14.73
C GLY A 199 0.82 1.56 15.17
N VAL A 200 1.07 2.86 15.11
CA VAL A 200 2.27 3.49 15.70
C VAL A 200 1.83 4.70 16.52
N ASN A 201 2.60 5.05 17.56
CA ASN A 201 2.34 6.29 18.27
C ASN A 201 2.60 7.51 17.33
N PRO A 202 1.68 8.47 17.24
CA PRO A 202 1.80 9.61 16.32
C PRO A 202 3.00 10.52 16.63
N ALA A 203 3.48 10.59 17.88
CA ALA A 203 4.71 11.32 18.24
C ALA A 203 5.94 10.79 17.47
N LEU A 204 5.97 9.48 17.17
CA LEU A 204 7.04 8.89 16.35
C LEU A 204 7.10 9.51 14.95
N MET A 205 5.94 9.82 14.35
CA MET A 205 5.88 10.39 13.01
C MET A 205 6.61 11.74 12.94
N GLU A 206 6.44 12.56 13.97
CA GLU A 206 7.13 13.85 14.12
C GLU A 206 8.63 13.68 14.42
N VAL A 207 8.98 12.76 15.32
CA VAL A 207 10.38 12.44 15.67
C VAL A 207 11.17 11.95 14.45
N LEU A 208 10.55 11.15 13.59
CA LEU A 208 11.13 10.67 12.32
C LEU A 208 11.13 11.71 11.21
N GLY A 209 10.76 12.95 11.52
CA GLY A 209 10.81 14.06 10.60
C GLY A 209 9.76 14.01 9.49
N GLY A 210 8.65 13.31 9.71
CA GLY A 210 7.59 13.11 8.73
C GLY A 210 7.90 12.08 7.65
N PHE A 211 8.95 11.26 7.78
CA PHE A 211 9.14 10.11 6.88
C PHE A 211 8.15 8.97 7.13
N LEU A 212 7.52 8.97 8.31
CA LEU A 212 6.36 8.16 8.65
C LEU A 212 5.16 9.11 8.71
N ALA A 213 4.05 8.73 8.08
CA ALA A 213 2.83 9.53 7.99
C ALA A 213 1.62 8.59 8.00
N VAL A 214 0.43 9.14 8.27
CA VAL A 214 -0.82 8.37 8.25
C VAL A 214 -1.07 7.81 6.84
N GLY A 215 -1.29 6.50 6.74
CA GLY A 215 -1.50 5.79 5.48
C GLY A 215 -0.21 5.31 4.79
N ILE A 216 0.98 5.71 5.25
CA ILE A 216 2.21 5.25 4.60
C ILE A 216 2.36 3.73 4.74
N GLN A 217 2.83 3.06 3.69
CA GLN A 217 3.10 1.63 3.77
C GLN A 217 4.39 1.38 4.54
N LEU A 218 4.34 0.53 5.56
CA LEU A 218 5.50 -0.01 6.26
C LEU A 218 5.73 -1.45 5.83
N LYS A 219 6.94 -1.81 5.42
CA LYS A 219 7.34 -3.20 5.14
C LYS A 219 7.94 -3.80 6.40
N LEU A 220 7.49 -5.00 6.79
CA LEU A 220 7.77 -5.61 8.08
C LEU A 220 8.51 -6.95 7.93
N GLU A 221 9.31 -7.31 8.94
CA GLU A 221 9.88 -8.65 9.10
C GLU A 221 8.78 -9.72 9.27
N GLY A 222 7.71 -9.38 9.99
CA GLY A 222 6.55 -10.23 10.25
C GLY A 222 5.65 -9.61 11.33
N PRO A 223 4.46 -10.18 11.62
CA PRO A 223 3.89 -11.39 11.02
C PRO A 223 3.36 -11.20 9.59
N GLY A 224 2.92 -9.98 9.24
CA GLY A 224 2.53 -9.60 7.87
C GLY A 224 3.72 -9.05 7.06
N LYS A 225 3.59 -9.02 5.73
CA LYS A 225 4.65 -8.48 4.83
C LYS A 225 4.69 -6.95 4.81
N ALA A 226 3.53 -6.33 4.98
CA ALA A 226 3.36 -4.89 4.92
C ALA A 226 2.09 -4.48 5.66
N GLY A 227 2.06 -3.24 6.13
CA GLY A 227 0.87 -2.62 6.71
C GLY A 227 0.83 -1.13 6.43
N ALA A 228 -0.34 -0.58 6.17
CA ALA A 228 -0.53 0.87 6.20
C ALA A 228 -0.47 1.35 7.67
N VAL A 229 0.20 2.47 7.89
CA VAL A 229 0.39 3.03 9.22
C VAL A 229 -0.85 3.82 9.64
N ALA A 230 -1.36 3.54 10.84
CA ALA A 230 -2.41 4.30 11.49
C ALA A 230 -1.91 4.90 12.83
N PRO A 231 -2.38 6.10 13.21
CA PRO A 231 -2.00 6.71 14.49
C PRO A 231 -2.74 6.04 15.65
N VAL A 232 -1.97 5.61 16.65
CA VAL A 232 -2.51 5.01 17.89
C VAL A 232 -1.81 5.64 19.08
N SER A 233 -2.44 6.62 19.73
CA SER A 233 -1.84 7.30 20.89
C SER A 233 -1.90 6.49 22.19
N GLY A 234 -2.69 5.41 22.25
CA GLY A 234 -2.75 4.50 23.40
C GLY A 234 -1.54 3.57 23.58
N ILE A 235 -0.56 3.60 22.67
CA ILE A 235 0.68 2.83 22.77
C ILE A 235 1.89 3.73 23.05
N GLU A 236 2.97 3.15 23.56
CA GLU A 236 4.16 3.92 23.92
C GLU A 236 4.91 4.47 22.70
N GLY A 237 5.28 5.75 22.78
CA GLY A 237 6.06 6.44 21.76
C GLY A 237 7.58 6.24 21.88
N PRO A 238 8.35 6.99 21.08
CA PRO A 238 9.80 6.85 21.04
C PRO A 238 10.50 7.32 22.31
N LEU A 239 11.66 6.73 22.58
CA LEU A 239 12.62 7.20 23.56
C LEU A 239 13.73 7.97 22.85
N VAL A 240 13.99 9.22 23.26
CA VAL A 240 14.94 10.12 22.60
C VAL A 240 15.99 10.64 23.58
N LEU A 241 17.19 10.85 23.05
CA LEU A 241 18.29 11.57 23.69
C LEU A 241 18.40 12.97 23.06
N LEU A 242 18.38 14.01 23.88
CA LEU A 242 18.53 15.40 23.46
C LEU A 242 20.00 15.84 23.42
N ASP A 243 20.23 17.01 22.82
CA ASP A 243 21.53 17.68 22.73
C ASP A 243 22.16 18.00 24.10
N ASP A 244 21.33 18.33 25.09
CA ASP A 244 21.72 18.58 26.48
C ASP A 244 21.99 17.30 27.32
N GLY A 245 21.87 16.12 26.72
CA GLY A 245 22.06 14.83 27.39
C GLY A 245 20.82 14.28 28.09
N THR A 246 19.69 14.99 28.09
CA THR A 246 18.42 14.50 28.63
C THR A 246 17.88 13.33 27.83
N VAL A 247 17.41 12.30 28.52
CA VAL A 247 16.68 11.17 27.93
C VAL A 247 15.23 11.26 28.36
N LEU A 248 14.32 11.17 27.39
CA LEU A 248 12.88 11.19 27.67
C LEU A 248 12.12 10.28 26.71
N ARG A 249 10.97 9.79 27.18
CA ARG A 249 9.96 9.16 26.35
C ARG A 249 9.00 10.23 25.87
N VAL A 250 8.69 10.23 24.58
CA VAL A 250 7.80 11.20 23.95
C VAL A 250 6.56 10.47 23.46
N ASP A 251 5.45 10.64 24.16
CA ASP A 251 4.18 10.00 23.83
C ASP A 251 3.19 10.97 23.14
N ASP A 252 3.49 12.28 23.16
CA ASP A 252 2.63 13.37 22.69
C ASP A 252 3.20 14.06 21.42
N VAL A 253 2.30 14.43 20.50
CA VAL A 253 2.65 15.01 19.20
C VAL A 253 3.17 16.45 19.32
N GLU A 254 2.60 17.27 20.20
CA GLU A 254 3.05 18.66 20.38
C GLU A 254 4.43 18.71 21.01
N GLU A 255 4.68 17.86 22.00
CA GLU A 255 6.00 17.68 22.60
C GLU A 255 7.01 17.18 21.56
N ALA A 256 6.65 16.21 20.73
CA ALA A 256 7.50 15.71 19.65
C ALA A 256 7.90 16.82 18.68
N ARG A 257 6.95 17.68 18.26
CA ARG A 257 7.22 18.84 17.39
C ARG A 257 8.20 19.83 18.03
N ARG A 258 7.99 20.16 19.31
CA ARG A 258 8.86 21.07 20.06
C ARG A 258 10.29 20.55 20.18
N LEU A 259 10.45 19.24 20.37
CA LEU A 259 11.76 18.62 20.61
C LEU A 259 12.50 18.19 19.35
N ARG A 260 11.83 18.07 18.21
CA ARG A 260 12.38 17.57 16.93
C ARG A 260 13.76 18.13 16.57
N GLY A 261 13.99 19.43 16.78
CA GLY A 261 15.27 20.09 16.49
C GLY A 261 16.40 19.75 17.45
N ARG A 262 16.07 19.31 18.67
CA ARG A 262 17.01 19.00 19.77
C ARG A 262 17.33 17.52 19.90
N ILE A 263 16.62 16.65 19.17
CA ILE A 263 16.86 15.19 19.21
C ILE A 263 18.23 14.88 18.60
N LYS A 264 19.14 14.45 19.47
CA LYS A 264 20.47 13.95 19.13
C LYS A 264 20.41 12.52 18.62
N ARG A 265 19.74 11.63 19.36
CA ARG A 265 19.54 10.20 18.99
C ARG A 265 18.14 9.71 19.38
N ILE A 266 17.64 8.74 18.63
CA ILE A 266 16.42 7.98 18.90
C ILE A 266 16.89 6.63 19.46
N LEU A 267 16.74 6.47 20.76
CA LEU A 267 17.22 5.30 21.49
C LEU A 267 16.30 4.10 21.26
N ASP A 268 15.00 4.34 21.11
CA ASP A 268 13.98 3.33 20.81
C ASP A 268 12.81 3.95 20.05
N LEU A 269 12.27 3.25 19.06
CA LEU A 269 11.18 3.72 18.20
C LEU A 269 9.79 3.68 18.87
N GLY A 270 9.65 2.99 20.00
CA GLY A 270 8.38 2.76 20.67
C GLY A 270 7.72 1.44 20.25
N GLU A 271 6.43 1.35 20.52
CA GLU A 271 5.62 0.18 20.22
C GLU A 271 5.08 0.21 18.78
N ILE A 272 4.90 -0.97 18.19
CA ILE A 272 4.11 -1.17 16.98
C ILE A 272 2.97 -2.14 17.28
N LEU A 273 1.75 -1.67 17.08
CA LEU A 273 0.53 -2.42 17.36
C LEU A 273 0.17 -3.29 16.16
N ILE A 274 0.05 -4.61 16.37
CA ILE A 274 -0.30 -5.59 15.34
C ILE A 274 -1.44 -6.46 15.86
N ALA A 275 -2.48 -6.59 15.04
CA ALA A 275 -3.69 -7.35 15.36
C ALA A 275 -3.43 -8.87 15.40
N LEU A 276 -4.19 -9.59 16.22
CA LEU A 276 -4.08 -11.05 16.31
C LEU A 276 -4.44 -11.72 14.98
N GLY A 277 -5.42 -11.17 14.26
CA GLY A 277 -5.80 -11.64 12.93
C GLY A 277 -4.64 -11.71 11.92
N GLU A 278 -3.62 -10.86 12.06
CA GLU A 278 -2.44 -10.89 11.17
C GLU A 278 -1.57 -12.12 11.35
N PHE A 279 -1.47 -12.62 12.59
CA PHE A 279 -0.76 -13.87 12.86
C PHE A 279 -1.51 -15.07 12.27
N ARG A 280 -2.85 -15.06 12.38
CA ARG A 280 -3.73 -16.10 11.82
C ARG A 280 -3.66 -16.14 10.30
N GLU A 281 -3.87 -15.01 9.63
CA GLU A 281 -3.87 -14.95 8.16
C GLU A 281 -2.51 -15.35 7.58
N ASN A 282 -1.42 -14.87 8.18
CA ASN A 282 -0.07 -15.16 7.71
C ASN A 282 0.50 -16.48 8.25
N ASN A 283 -0.28 -17.24 9.03
CA ASN A 283 0.10 -18.52 9.64
C ASN A 283 1.45 -18.41 10.39
N GLN A 284 1.60 -17.37 11.20
CA GLN A 284 2.77 -17.12 12.04
C GLN A 284 2.47 -17.55 13.49
N PRO A 285 3.42 -18.16 14.20
CA PRO A 285 3.25 -18.40 15.63
C PRO A 285 3.18 -17.07 16.38
N LEU A 286 2.55 -17.08 17.56
CA LEU A 286 2.57 -15.93 18.45
C LEU A 286 4.02 -15.64 18.83
N TYR A 287 4.43 -14.38 18.72
CA TYR A 287 5.72 -13.97 19.26
C TYR A 287 5.65 -13.87 20.77
N ARG A 288 6.78 -14.03 21.45
CA ARG A 288 6.86 -13.72 22.87
C ARG A 288 6.62 -12.22 23.07
N LEU A 289 5.52 -11.87 23.72
CA LEU A 289 5.11 -10.48 23.94
C LEU A 289 5.64 -9.95 25.27
N SER A 290 5.69 -8.63 25.36
CA SER A 290 5.95 -7.94 26.63
C SER A 290 4.66 -7.70 27.39
N LEU A 291 4.79 -7.60 28.71
CA LEU A 291 3.68 -7.31 29.60
C LEU A 291 3.08 -5.95 29.26
N THR A 292 1.80 -5.93 28.90
CA THR A 292 1.05 -4.69 28.65
C THR A 292 0.15 -4.35 29.82
N HIS A 293 -0.37 -3.13 29.84
CA HIS A 293 -1.27 -2.67 30.90
C HIS A 293 -2.54 -3.53 30.96
N GLU A 294 -3.16 -3.83 29.81
CA GLU A 294 -4.38 -4.63 29.70
C GLU A 294 -4.17 -6.06 30.17
N TRP A 295 -2.99 -6.64 29.93
CA TRP A 295 -2.65 -7.95 30.46
C TRP A 295 -2.45 -7.90 31.97
N TRP A 296 -1.74 -6.88 32.48
CA TRP A 296 -1.52 -6.72 33.91
C TRP A 296 -2.83 -6.56 34.69
N GLU A 297 -3.78 -5.76 34.18
CA GLU A 297 -5.11 -5.59 34.78
C GLU A 297 -5.86 -6.91 34.88
N GLN A 298 -5.78 -7.76 33.86
CA GLN A 298 -6.41 -9.08 33.88
C GLN A 298 -5.75 -10.02 34.91
N LEU A 299 -4.43 -9.94 35.09
CA LEU A 299 -3.74 -10.68 36.15
C LEU A 299 -4.16 -10.19 37.53
N ALA A 300 -4.32 -8.88 37.73
CA ALA A 300 -4.83 -8.31 38.97
C ALA A 300 -6.26 -8.78 39.27
N ARG A 301 -7.17 -8.71 38.30
CA ARG A 301 -8.55 -9.23 38.45
C ARG A 301 -8.57 -10.73 38.74
N ARG A 302 -7.72 -11.52 38.08
CA ARG A 302 -7.58 -12.97 38.34
C ARG A 302 -7.07 -13.24 39.77
N ALA A 303 -6.28 -12.33 40.33
CA ALA A 303 -5.86 -12.36 41.73
C ALA A 303 -6.91 -11.80 42.73
N GLY A 304 -8.10 -11.43 42.26
CA GLY A 304 -9.17 -10.88 43.08
C GLY A 304 -8.99 -9.41 43.46
N LEU A 305 -8.17 -8.66 42.71
CA LEU A 305 -7.88 -7.25 42.96
C LEU A 305 -8.57 -6.36 41.93
N GLU A 306 -9.26 -5.33 42.41
CA GLU A 306 -9.75 -4.23 41.60
C GLU A 306 -8.90 -2.99 41.90
N ILE A 307 -8.15 -2.54 40.90
CA ILE A 307 -7.19 -1.45 41.03
C ILE A 307 -7.65 -0.35 40.08
N GLU A 308 -7.94 0.82 40.63
CA GLU A 308 -8.33 1.98 39.85
C GLU A 308 -7.08 2.68 39.27
N GLY A 309 -6.98 2.70 37.95
CA GLY A 309 -5.91 3.40 37.25
C GLY A 309 -4.53 2.75 37.44
N VAL A 310 -3.48 3.55 37.24
CA VAL A 310 -2.10 3.04 37.30
C VAL A 310 -1.53 3.18 38.72
N PRO A 311 -1.12 2.08 39.39
CA PRO A 311 -0.61 2.14 40.75
C PRO A 311 0.65 2.99 40.86
N GLY A 312 0.81 3.70 41.98
CA GLY A 312 2.03 4.45 42.31
C GLY A 312 3.24 3.53 42.55
N PRO A 313 4.48 4.06 42.63
CA PRO A 313 5.69 3.25 42.78
C PRO A 313 5.66 2.29 43.98
N GLU A 314 5.27 2.76 45.17
CA GLU A 314 5.15 1.93 46.37
C GLU A 314 4.10 0.84 46.22
N GLU A 315 2.94 1.20 45.68
CA GLU A 315 1.83 0.28 45.50
C GLU A 315 2.18 -0.81 44.48
N ALA A 316 2.85 -0.47 43.39
CA ALA A 316 3.29 -1.44 42.39
C ALA A 316 4.25 -2.49 42.99
N ILE A 317 5.17 -2.07 43.88
CA ILE A 317 6.07 -3.00 44.59
C ILE A 317 5.30 -3.82 45.62
N ARG A 318 4.40 -3.19 46.40
CA ARG A 318 3.56 -3.87 47.39
C ARG A 318 2.72 -4.98 46.76
N LEU A 319 1.99 -4.63 45.69
CA LEU A 319 1.16 -5.57 44.93
C LEU A 319 1.97 -6.75 44.39
N SER A 320 3.19 -6.50 43.92
CA SER A 320 4.07 -7.57 43.44
C SER A 320 4.52 -8.51 44.56
N ARG A 321 4.87 -7.98 45.74
CA ARG A 321 5.31 -8.79 46.90
C ARG A 321 4.17 -9.56 47.55
N GLU A 322 3.04 -8.90 47.79
CA GLU A 322 1.92 -9.46 48.56
C GLU A 322 1.08 -10.44 47.73
N HIS A 323 0.93 -10.17 46.43
CA HIS A 323 0.03 -10.94 45.56
C HIS A 323 0.73 -11.67 44.41
N GLY A 324 2.06 -11.59 44.32
CA GLY A 324 2.83 -12.27 43.26
C GLY A 324 2.58 -11.72 41.85
N LEU A 325 1.95 -10.55 41.74
CA LEU A 325 1.75 -9.87 40.47
C LEU A 325 3.10 -9.45 39.87
N PRO A 326 3.26 -9.49 38.54
CA PRO A 326 4.40 -8.84 37.94
C PRO A 326 4.37 -7.33 38.24
N VAL A 327 5.55 -6.71 38.35
CA VAL A 327 5.65 -5.25 38.50
C VAL A 327 4.94 -4.58 37.32
N HIS A 328 4.12 -3.56 37.63
CA HIS A 328 3.29 -2.90 36.62
C HIS A 328 4.12 -2.38 35.44
N PRO A 329 3.70 -2.61 34.17
CA PRO A 329 4.51 -2.34 32.97
C PRO A 329 4.87 -0.86 32.73
N ARG A 330 4.19 0.07 33.41
CA ARG A 330 4.61 1.48 33.51
C ARG A 330 6.03 1.65 34.06
N TYR A 331 6.43 0.77 34.98
CA TYR A 331 7.74 0.79 35.64
C TYR A 331 8.74 -0.19 35.02
N ALA A 332 8.41 -0.79 33.88
CA ALA A 332 9.31 -1.72 33.21
C ALA A 332 10.32 -0.95 32.32
N LEU A 333 11.60 -1.24 32.54
CA LEU A 333 12.76 -0.73 31.80
C LEU A 333 13.43 -1.89 31.04
N PHE A 334 14.39 -1.60 30.15
CA PHE A 334 15.10 -2.61 29.35
C PHE A 334 16.20 -3.32 30.15
N TRP A 335 15.85 -3.91 31.30
CA TRP A 335 16.78 -4.67 32.12
C TRP A 335 17.36 -5.88 31.36
N GLU A 336 16.60 -6.44 30.43
CA GLU A 336 17.05 -7.52 29.54
C GLU A 336 18.19 -7.11 28.59
N SER A 337 18.35 -5.80 28.35
CA SER A 337 19.42 -5.25 27.52
C SER A 337 20.71 -5.01 28.29
N LEU A 338 20.73 -5.17 29.63
CA LEU A 338 21.90 -4.92 30.46
C LEU A 338 22.59 -6.21 30.92
N SER A 339 23.91 -6.14 31.02
CA SER A 339 24.72 -7.18 31.66
C SER A 339 24.69 -7.05 33.19
N VAL A 340 25.11 -8.10 33.90
CA VAL A 340 25.26 -8.03 35.36
C VAL A 340 26.27 -6.95 35.77
N GLU A 341 27.34 -6.77 35.00
CA GLU A 341 28.34 -5.73 35.31
C GLU A 341 27.80 -4.32 35.11
N ASP A 342 26.92 -4.12 34.11
CA ASP A 342 26.20 -2.86 33.95
C ASP A 342 25.35 -2.55 35.20
N LEU A 343 24.63 -3.54 35.74
CA LEU A 343 23.84 -3.40 36.97
C LEU A 343 24.72 -3.09 38.19
N ARG A 344 25.85 -3.79 38.36
CA ARG A 344 26.79 -3.52 39.45
C ARG A 344 27.36 -2.11 39.38
N SER A 345 27.70 -1.67 38.18
CA SER A 345 28.20 -0.31 37.93
C SER A 345 27.14 0.73 38.29
N MET A 346 25.89 0.47 37.90
CA MET A 346 24.76 1.33 38.23
C MET A 346 24.52 1.43 39.74
N LEU A 347 24.61 0.32 40.48
CA LEU A 347 24.48 0.29 41.94
C LEU A 347 25.58 1.08 42.64
N LYS A 348 26.85 0.93 42.20
CA LYS A 348 27.98 1.70 42.74
C LYS A 348 27.86 3.20 42.47
N ALA A 349 27.26 3.57 41.35
CA ALA A 349 27.04 4.95 40.97
C ALA A 349 25.82 5.61 41.63
N ALA A 350 24.96 4.83 42.30
CA ALA A 350 23.70 5.28 42.87
C ALA A 350 23.88 6.03 44.21
N GLU A 351 23.22 7.16 44.33
CA GLU A 351 23.11 7.93 45.57
C GLU A 351 21.64 8.10 45.93
N PHE A 352 21.26 7.62 47.12
CA PHE A 352 19.88 7.56 47.58
C PHE A 352 19.59 8.72 48.54
N GLY A 353 18.62 9.57 48.19
CA GLY A 353 18.09 10.61 49.06
C GLY A 353 16.72 10.26 49.65
N ASP A 354 16.14 11.19 50.41
CA ASP A 354 14.85 10.98 51.11
C ASP A 354 13.66 10.71 50.19
N GLY A 355 13.74 11.08 48.90
CA GLY A 355 12.64 10.93 47.94
C GLY A 355 12.97 10.24 46.61
N GLY A 356 14.22 9.80 46.38
CA GLY A 356 14.64 9.29 45.08
C GLY A 356 16.10 8.83 44.99
N VAL A 357 16.55 8.58 43.77
CA VAL A 357 17.93 8.16 43.46
C VAL A 357 18.52 9.04 42.36
N SER A 358 19.82 9.29 42.43
CA SER A 358 20.60 9.91 41.35
C SER A 358 21.85 9.10 41.07
N PHE A 359 22.39 9.20 39.86
CA PHE A 359 23.54 8.40 39.43
C PHE A 359 24.72 9.28 39.01
N SER A 360 25.94 8.77 39.17
CA SER A 360 27.14 9.37 38.56
C SER A 360 27.02 9.42 37.03
N GLU A 361 27.66 10.40 36.38
CA GLU A 361 27.69 10.51 34.91
C GLU A 361 28.39 9.33 34.22
N GLU A 362 29.24 8.60 34.93
CA GLU A 362 29.98 7.44 34.41
C GLU A 362 29.05 6.35 33.85
N VAL A 363 27.84 6.20 34.43
CA VAL A 363 26.86 5.19 34.00
C VAL A 363 25.87 5.72 32.95
N LYS A 364 26.12 6.88 32.35
CA LYS A 364 25.22 7.51 31.35
C LYS A 364 24.77 6.55 30.25
N GLN A 365 25.72 5.84 29.64
CA GLN A 365 25.43 4.90 28.55
C GLN A 365 24.63 3.68 29.03
N VAL A 366 24.84 3.26 30.28
CA VAL A 366 24.06 2.19 30.92
C VAL A 366 22.61 2.63 31.10
N LEU A 367 22.37 3.86 31.60
CA LEU A 367 21.02 4.40 31.76
C LEU A 367 20.30 4.63 30.42
N GLU A 368 21.05 5.01 29.38
CA GLU A 368 20.52 5.12 28.01
C GLU A 368 20.07 3.75 27.46
N ARG A 369 20.88 2.70 27.63
CA ARG A 369 20.52 1.32 27.23
C ARG A 369 19.38 0.74 28.07
N LEU A 370 19.32 1.08 29.36
CA LEU A 370 18.21 0.75 30.24
C LEU A 370 16.89 1.38 29.79
N GLY A 371 16.98 2.46 29.01
CA GLY A 371 15.83 3.22 28.55
C GLY A 371 15.22 4.10 29.63
N LEU A 372 16.01 4.49 30.63
CA LEU A 372 15.54 5.28 31.77
C LEU A 372 15.40 6.76 31.38
N PRO A 373 14.22 7.39 31.49
CA PRO A 373 14.11 8.84 31.37
C PRO A 373 14.87 9.56 32.49
N HIS A 374 15.85 10.40 32.16
CA HIS A 374 16.70 11.10 33.12
C HIS A 374 17.25 12.42 32.54
N ARG A 375 17.64 13.36 33.40
CA ARG A 375 18.31 14.61 33.03
C ARG A 375 19.66 14.78 33.75
N PRO A 376 20.68 15.37 33.12
CA PRO A 376 21.87 15.84 33.83
C PRO A 376 21.54 17.04 34.70
N GLU A 377 21.91 17.01 35.98
CA GLU A 377 21.70 18.10 36.94
C GLU A 377 22.77 18.04 38.04
N GLY A 378 23.49 19.14 38.25
CA GLY A 378 24.51 19.23 39.31
C GLY A 378 25.67 18.23 39.17
N GLY A 379 26.02 17.82 37.94
CA GLY A 379 27.06 16.81 37.67
C GLY A 379 26.62 15.37 37.96
N ARG A 380 25.31 15.14 38.10
CA ARG A 380 24.70 13.83 38.31
C ARG A 380 23.56 13.61 37.32
N LEU A 381 23.12 12.37 37.18
CA LEU A 381 22.00 11.96 36.35
C LEU A 381 20.78 11.70 37.23
N VAL A 382 19.72 12.50 37.05
CA VAL A 382 18.50 12.45 37.85
C VAL A 382 17.37 11.84 37.03
N PRO A 383 16.82 10.67 37.42
CA PRO A 383 15.66 10.08 36.75
C PRO A 383 14.41 10.97 36.84
N LEU A 384 13.59 10.97 35.80
CA LEU A 384 12.44 11.86 35.68
C LEU A 384 11.16 11.24 36.27
N GLY A 385 10.35 12.08 36.91
CA GLY A 385 9.03 11.72 37.40
C GLY A 385 9.03 10.52 38.35
N HIS A 386 8.14 9.56 38.08
CA HIS A 386 7.93 8.38 38.95
C HIS A 386 9.12 7.41 38.97
N TRP A 387 10.03 7.49 37.99
CA TRP A 387 11.18 6.59 37.89
C TRP A 387 12.19 6.76 39.01
N SER A 388 12.42 8.00 39.47
CA SER A 388 13.38 8.25 40.55
C SER A 388 12.98 7.55 41.85
N LYS A 389 11.70 7.67 42.21
CA LYS A 389 11.15 7.03 43.40
C LYS A 389 11.09 5.51 43.24
N PHE A 390 10.63 5.02 42.10
CA PHE A 390 10.56 3.59 41.83
C PHE A 390 11.94 2.91 41.92
N LEU A 391 12.97 3.48 41.27
CA LEU A 391 14.32 2.94 41.33
C LEU A 391 14.93 3.03 42.73
N ALA A 392 14.64 4.08 43.49
CA ALA A 392 15.07 4.17 44.87
C ALA A 392 14.50 3.02 45.71
N LEU A 393 13.21 2.70 45.55
CA LEU A 393 12.58 1.58 46.26
C LEU A 393 13.09 0.21 45.79
N LEU A 394 13.41 0.08 44.51
CA LEU A 394 13.85 -1.16 43.89
C LEU A 394 15.30 -1.52 44.23
N LEU A 395 16.20 -0.53 44.24
CA LEU A 395 17.65 -0.74 44.32
C LEU A 395 18.22 -0.53 45.73
N ARG A 396 17.49 0.15 46.61
CA ARG A 396 17.99 0.47 47.97
C ARG A 396 18.21 -0.81 48.77
N GLY A 397 19.40 -0.93 49.34
CA GLY A 397 19.80 -2.09 50.13
C GLY A 397 20.35 -3.26 49.31
N LEU A 398 20.42 -3.15 47.98
CA LEU A 398 21.13 -4.13 47.15
C LEU A 398 22.64 -3.86 47.21
N ASP A 399 23.42 -4.88 47.55
CA ASP A 399 24.89 -4.81 47.48
C ASP A 399 25.37 -5.24 46.09
N ALA A 400 26.14 -4.37 45.43
CA ALA A 400 26.73 -4.64 44.12
C ALA A 400 27.64 -5.88 44.13
N SER A 401 28.27 -6.21 45.26
CA SER A 401 29.17 -7.37 45.37
C SER A 401 28.42 -8.71 45.37
N SER A 402 27.17 -8.72 45.81
CA SER A 402 26.34 -9.93 45.93
C SER A 402 25.42 -10.17 44.74
N ILE A 403 25.40 -9.28 43.73
CA ILE A 403 24.60 -9.45 42.52
C ILE A 403 25.25 -10.48 41.61
N GLU A 404 24.54 -11.58 41.33
CA GLU A 404 24.95 -12.66 40.44
C GLU A 404 23.79 -13.09 39.52
N GLY A 405 24.11 -13.61 38.33
CA GLY A 405 23.11 -14.07 37.36
C GLY A 405 23.62 -14.09 35.92
N GLY A 406 22.81 -14.58 34.98
CA GLY A 406 23.13 -14.57 33.55
C GLY A 406 22.84 -13.23 32.86
N SER A 407 21.90 -12.44 33.40
CA SER A 407 21.53 -11.11 32.92
C SER A 407 21.20 -10.17 34.08
N ALA A 408 21.18 -8.85 33.84
CA ALA A 408 20.75 -7.88 34.86
C ALA A 408 19.32 -8.15 35.35
N LEU A 409 18.41 -8.51 34.44
CA LEU A 409 17.02 -8.84 34.79
C LEU A 409 16.92 -10.04 35.73
N GLU A 410 17.64 -11.12 35.45
CA GLU A 410 17.67 -12.31 36.31
C GLU A 410 18.26 -12.00 37.68
N ALA A 411 19.39 -11.28 37.71
CA ALA A 411 20.06 -10.91 38.94
C ALA A 411 19.17 -9.99 39.81
N LEU A 412 18.46 -9.04 39.18
CA LEU A 412 17.54 -8.14 39.85
C LEU A 412 16.32 -8.89 40.43
N ARG A 413 15.74 -9.84 39.69
CA ARG A 413 14.66 -10.71 40.19
C ARG A 413 15.11 -11.50 41.42
N SER A 414 16.30 -12.11 41.35
CA SER A 414 16.88 -12.88 42.45
C SER A 414 17.10 -12.02 43.70
N ALA A 415 17.70 -10.84 43.52
CA ALA A 415 18.06 -9.96 44.64
C ALA A 415 16.86 -9.28 45.31
N THR A 416 15.80 -8.96 44.54
CA THR A 416 14.64 -8.21 45.05
C THR A 416 13.45 -9.11 45.44
N GLY A 417 13.41 -10.35 44.95
CA GLY A 417 12.26 -11.23 45.03
C GLY A 417 11.05 -10.77 44.20
N LEU A 418 11.18 -9.71 43.40
CA LEU A 418 10.09 -9.16 42.61
C LEU A 418 9.98 -9.84 41.25
N ARG A 419 8.75 -10.05 40.79
CA ARG A 419 8.49 -10.55 39.43
C ARG A 419 8.53 -9.39 38.44
N ILE A 420 9.69 -9.14 37.83
CA ILE A 420 9.88 -8.07 36.83
C ILE A 420 9.89 -8.68 35.44
N GLU A 421 8.94 -8.37 34.55
CA GLU A 421 8.92 -8.92 33.18
C GLU A 421 9.77 -8.08 32.20
N PRO A 422 10.34 -8.70 31.13
CA PRO A 422 11.12 -7.96 30.13
C PRO A 422 10.25 -6.95 29.37
N LYS A 423 10.74 -5.72 29.24
CA LYS A 423 10.00 -4.63 28.58
C LYS A 423 9.92 -4.80 27.07
N ALA A 424 10.89 -5.49 26.47
CA ALA A 424 10.96 -5.67 25.04
C ALA A 424 11.39 -7.10 24.64
N SER A 425 10.45 -8.03 24.79
CA SER A 425 10.64 -9.46 24.48
C SER A 425 10.94 -9.74 23.01
N ARG A 426 10.35 -8.96 22.10
CA ARG A 426 10.53 -9.11 20.66
C ARG A 426 10.57 -7.75 19.98
N ARG A 427 11.62 -7.54 19.20
CA ARG A 427 11.75 -6.39 18.29
C ARG A 427 11.69 -6.84 16.84
N ILE A 428 10.98 -6.08 16.02
CA ILE A 428 10.78 -6.41 14.60
C ILE A 428 11.46 -5.41 13.69
N GLY A 429 11.94 -5.91 12.54
CA GLY A 429 12.45 -5.09 11.47
C GLY A 429 11.34 -4.38 10.69
N ALA A 430 11.60 -3.13 10.31
CA ALA A 430 10.66 -2.32 9.56
C ALA A 430 11.39 -1.32 8.65
N ARG A 431 10.79 -1.04 7.49
CA ARG A 431 11.23 0.06 6.61
C ARG A 431 10.07 0.73 5.92
N VAL A 432 10.28 1.97 5.50
CA VAL A 432 9.28 2.72 4.73
C VAL A 432 9.14 2.12 3.32
N GLY A 433 7.88 1.86 2.96
CA GLY A 433 7.41 1.33 1.68
C GLY A 433 6.88 2.43 0.77
N ARG A 434 5.72 2.21 0.13
CA ARG A 434 5.05 3.23 -0.67
C ARG A 434 4.55 4.40 0.20
N PRO A 435 4.83 5.66 -0.20
CA PRO A 435 4.11 6.86 0.25
C PRO A 435 2.60 6.70 0.27
N GLU A 436 1.94 7.36 1.21
CA GLU A 436 0.50 7.66 1.14
C GLU A 436 0.16 8.52 -0.09
N LYS A 437 -1.12 8.55 -0.46
CA LYS A 437 -1.58 9.21 -1.67
C LYS A 437 -2.99 9.76 -1.47
N ALA A 438 -3.18 11.02 -1.82
CA ALA A 438 -4.50 11.64 -2.03
C ALA A 438 -4.42 12.55 -3.27
N LYS A 439 -4.87 12.07 -4.44
CA LYS A 439 -4.82 12.89 -5.66
C LYS A 439 -5.84 12.52 -6.73
N PRO A 440 -6.28 13.47 -7.57
CA PRO A 440 -7.13 13.18 -8.72
C PRO A 440 -6.46 12.18 -9.69
N ARG A 441 -7.22 11.18 -10.13
CA ARG A 441 -6.75 10.21 -11.12
C ARG A 441 -6.80 10.85 -12.50
N THR A 442 -5.61 11.16 -13.02
CA THR A 442 -5.44 11.87 -14.30
C THR A 442 -4.78 10.96 -15.34
N MET A 443 -5.31 10.95 -16.56
CA MET A 443 -4.63 10.33 -17.70
C MET A 443 -3.45 11.19 -18.15
N ARG A 444 -2.48 10.60 -18.84
CA ARG A 444 -1.36 11.35 -19.43
C ARG A 444 -1.88 12.42 -20.41
N GLY A 445 -1.59 13.69 -20.09
CA GLY A 445 -2.08 14.86 -20.84
C GLY A 445 -3.27 15.55 -20.19
N SER A 446 -3.79 15.00 -19.07
CA SER A 446 -4.89 15.53 -18.26
C SER A 446 -6.08 15.99 -19.12
N PRO A 447 -6.66 15.10 -19.95
CA PRO A 447 -7.77 15.44 -20.82
C PRO A 447 -9.01 15.83 -20.00
N ASN A 448 -9.81 16.74 -20.54
CA ASN A 448 -11.14 17.07 -20.02
C ASN A 448 -12.24 16.33 -20.81
N VAL A 449 -11.94 15.89 -22.03
CA VAL A 449 -12.88 15.20 -22.91
C VAL A 449 -12.22 14.06 -23.66
N LEU A 450 -12.97 12.97 -23.85
CA LEU A 450 -12.59 11.88 -24.75
C LEU A 450 -12.88 12.26 -26.21
N PHE A 451 -12.20 13.30 -26.70
CA PHE A 451 -12.26 13.76 -28.09
C PHE A 451 -10.86 13.71 -28.72
N PRO A 452 -10.67 13.02 -29.86
CA PRO A 452 -9.35 12.83 -30.45
C PRO A 452 -8.87 14.06 -31.23
N THR A 453 -7.72 14.61 -30.86
CA THR A 453 -7.07 15.72 -31.55
C THR A 453 -5.86 15.28 -32.39
N GLY A 454 -5.40 14.04 -32.25
CA GLY A 454 -4.19 13.58 -32.92
C GLY A 454 -2.95 14.30 -32.37
N MET A 455 -2.26 15.06 -33.22
CA MET A 455 -1.06 15.82 -32.87
C MET A 455 -1.30 17.34 -32.87
N THR A 456 -2.55 17.79 -33.12
CA THR A 456 -2.91 19.22 -33.13
C THR A 456 -2.94 19.78 -31.70
N GLY A 457 -2.69 21.08 -31.55
CA GLY A 457 -2.65 21.73 -30.23
C GLY A 457 -1.40 21.43 -29.40
N ALA A 458 -0.29 21.11 -30.07
CA ALA A 458 1.04 20.82 -29.52
C ALA A 458 1.10 19.64 -28.53
N SER A 459 2.20 19.49 -27.78
CA SER A 459 2.43 18.39 -26.83
C SER A 459 1.37 18.26 -25.74
N ALA A 460 0.68 19.37 -25.43
CA ALA A 460 -0.37 19.48 -24.41
C ALA A 460 -1.76 19.06 -24.92
N ARG A 461 -1.94 18.85 -26.23
CA ARG A 461 -3.21 18.42 -26.85
C ARG A 461 -4.39 19.34 -26.48
N SER A 462 -4.11 20.65 -26.43
CA SER A 462 -5.12 21.66 -26.14
C SER A 462 -5.98 21.89 -27.38
N ILE A 463 -7.26 21.57 -27.26
CA ILE A 463 -8.27 21.84 -28.30
C ILE A 463 -8.39 23.35 -28.50
N THR A 464 -8.35 24.12 -27.41
CA THR A 464 -8.44 25.58 -27.45
C THR A 464 -7.29 26.21 -28.24
N LYS A 465 -6.04 25.81 -27.99
CA LYS A 465 -4.90 26.31 -28.76
C LYS A 465 -4.96 25.90 -30.23
N ALA A 466 -5.40 24.67 -30.51
CA ALA A 466 -5.58 24.21 -31.88
C ALA A 466 -6.67 25.03 -32.62
N ALA A 467 -7.77 25.34 -31.93
CA ALA A 467 -8.85 26.18 -32.43
C ALA A 467 -8.39 27.62 -32.72
N GLU A 468 -7.63 28.25 -31.80
CA GLU A 468 -7.06 29.59 -31.98
C GLU A 468 -6.10 29.66 -33.17
N GLY A 469 -5.33 28.59 -33.41
CA GLY A 469 -4.42 28.46 -34.55
C GLY A 469 -5.11 28.07 -35.87
N GLY A 470 -6.43 27.87 -35.89
CA GLY A 470 -7.16 27.41 -37.07
C GLY A 470 -6.79 25.99 -37.52
N GLU A 471 -6.24 25.16 -36.62
CA GLU A 471 -5.82 23.80 -36.94
C GLU A 471 -7.03 22.87 -37.14
N ARG A 472 -7.02 22.12 -38.26
CA ARG A 472 -8.00 21.05 -38.51
C ARG A 472 -7.46 19.70 -38.08
N ALA A 473 -8.24 18.96 -37.29
CA ALA A 473 -7.90 17.61 -36.88
C ALA A 473 -8.40 16.59 -37.91
N ARG A 474 -7.67 15.48 -38.09
CA ARG A 474 -8.09 14.35 -38.94
C ARG A 474 -8.22 13.03 -38.17
N PRO A 475 -9.08 12.96 -37.13
CA PRO A 475 -9.26 11.75 -36.34
C PRO A 475 -10.08 10.68 -37.05
N VAL A 476 -9.93 9.43 -36.60
CA VAL A 476 -10.87 8.36 -36.90
C VAL A 476 -12.04 8.45 -35.92
N LEU A 477 -13.25 8.66 -36.41
CA LEU A 477 -14.48 8.80 -35.62
C LEU A 477 -15.60 7.90 -36.14
N GLN A 478 -16.49 7.49 -35.25
CA GLN A 478 -17.72 6.79 -35.59
C GLN A 478 -18.63 7.67 -36.45
N LEU A 479 -19.10 7.15 -37.57
CA LEU A 479 -20.15 7.79 -38.36
C LEU A 479 -21.53 7.49 -37.80
N ARG A 480 -22.38 8.50 -37.82
CA ARG A 480 -23.74 8.48 -37.30
C ARG A 480 -24.70 9.03 -38.36
N ARG A 481 -25.91 8.47 -38.43
CA ARG A 481 -26.95 8.90 -39.38
C ARG A 481 -28.14 9.47 -38.60
N CYS A 482 -28.63 10.63 -39.04
CA CYS A 482 -29.85 11.21 -38.52
C CYS A 482 -31.07 10.40 -39.02
N PRO A 483 -31.94 9.90 -38.14
CA PRO A 483 -33.13 9.15 -38.56
C PRO A 483 -34.17 10.04 -39.27
N ARG A 484 -34.18 11.36 -39.01
CA ARG A 484 -35.15 12.30 -39.59
C ARG A 484 -34.79 12.76 -41.00
N CYS A 485 -33.61 13.36 -41.19
CA CYS A 485 -33.19 13.93 -42.48
C CYS A 485 -32.14 13.10 -43.24
N GLY A 486 -31.69 11.97 -42.70
CA GLY A 486 -30.69 11.12 -43.34
C GLY A 486 -29.25 11.64 -43.30
N ASN A 487 -28.99 12.86 -42.82
CA ASN A 487 -27.64 13.43 -42.76
C ASN A 487 -26.66 12.50 -42.00
N VAL A 488 -25.46 12.31 -42.57
CA VAL A 488 -24.40 11.49 -41.98
C VAL A 488 -23.34 12.42 -41.38
N THR A 489 -23.06 12.26 -40.09
CA THR A 489 -22.14 13.11 -39.33
C THR A 489 -21.44 12.30 -38.24
N HIS A 490 -20.36 12.81 -37.66
CA HIS A 490 -19.76 12.22 -36.47
C HIS A 490 -20.44 12.70 -35.16
N ARG A 491 -21.27 13.75 -35.25
CA ARG A 491 -21.87 14.43 -34.10
C ARG A 491 -23.06 13.67 -33.50
N TYR A 492 -23.25 13.86 -32.19
CA TYR A 492 -24.32 13.25 -31.42
C TYR A 492 -25.73 13.78 -31.79
N ARG A 493 -25.82 15.06 -32.16
CA ARG A 493 -27.03 15.70 -32.71
C ARG A 493 -26.80 16.09 -34.16
N CYS A 494 -27.86 15.99 -34.96
CA CYS A 494 -27.83 16.38 -36.36
C CYS A 494 -27.68 17.90 -36.48
N GLU A 495 -26.72 18.37 -37.26
CA GLU A 495 -26.49 19.80 -37.49
C GLU A 495 -27.58 20.48 -38.32
N VAL A 496 -28.39 19.71 -39.06
CA VAL A 496 -29.44 20.24 -39.94
C VAL A 496 -30.77 20.39 -39.21
N CYS A 497 -31.12 19.43 -38.35
CA CYS A 497 -32.47 19.35 -37.75
C CYS A 497 -32.47 19.10 -36.24
N GLY A 498 -31.32 19.08 -35.58
CA GLY A 498 -31.17 18.92 -34.13
C GLY A 498 -31.49 17.52 -33.58
N THR A 499 -32.05 16.60 -34.39
CA THR A 499 -32.42 15.25 -33.96
C THR A 499 -31.20 14.41 -33.59
N ARG A 500 -31.32 13.57 -32.55
CA ARG A 500 -30.27 12.64 -32.10
C ARG A 500 -29.92 11.64 -33.21
N THR A 501 -28.63 11.53 -33.52
CA THR A 501 -28.14 10.63 -34.58
C THR A 501 -27.94 9.21 -34.04
N ARG A 502 -28.03 8.19 -34.92
CA ARG A 502 -27.79 6.77 -34.60
C ARG A 502 -26.45 6.30 -35.17
N PRO A 503 -25.68 5.44 -34.47
CA PRO A 503 -24.45 4.86 -34.99
C PRO A 503 -24.70 4.11 -36.30
N THR A 504 -23.77 4.19 -37.25
CA THR A 504 -23.78 3.40 -38.49
C THR A 504 -22.96 2.10 -38.38
N GLY A 505 -22.24 1.91 -37.27
CA GLY A 505 -21.30 0.79 -37.08
C GLY A 505 -19.96 0.96 -37.83
N ARG A 506 -19.78 2.05 -38.57
CA ARG A 506 -18.55 2.36 -39.31
C ARG A 506 -17.80 3.50 -38.62
N ALA A 507 -16.47 3.39 -38.59
CA ALA A 507 -15.58 4.48 -38.22
C ALA A 507 -14.70 4.83 -39.42
N GLN A 508 -14.49 6.12 -39.66
CA GLN A 508 -13.63 6.59 -40.74
C GLN A 508 -12.83 7.81 -40.31
N GLN A 509 -11.76 8.10 -41.04
CA GLN A 509 -11.05 9.36 -40.88
C GLN A 509 -11.93 10.50 -41.38
N VAL A 510 -12.16 11.51 -40.55
CA VAL A 510 -12.93 12.70 -40.88
C VAL A 510 -12.11 13.95 -40.58
N GLU A 511 -12.30 15.00 -41.38
CA GLU A 511 -11.71 16.31 -41.08
C GLU A 511 -12.66 17.07 -40.14
N VAL A 512 -12.11 17.54 -39.02
CA VAL A 512 -12.85 18.22 -37.95
C VAL A 512 -12.25 19.61 -37.75
N ASP A 513 -13.09 20.62 -37.85
CA ASP A 513 -12.75 21.99 -37.47
C ASP A 513 -12.94 22.17 -35.95
N LEU A 514 -11.83 22.20 -35.21
CA LEU A 514 -11.85 22.27 -33.76
C LEU A 514 -12.38 23.60 -33.23
N ALA A 515 -12.21 24.69 -34.00
CA ALA A 515 -12.75 26.00 -33.62
C ALA A 515 -14.27 26.00 -33.69
N GLU A 516 -14.82 25.42 -34.77
CA GLU A 516 -16.27 25.30 -34.93
C GLU A 516 -16.91 24.36 -33.89
N GLU A 517 -16.30 23.20 -33.61
CA GLU A 517 -16.81 22.31 -32.55
C GLU A 517 -16.80 22.97 -31.17
N LEU A 518 -15.73 23.69 -30.84
CA LEU A 518 -15.62 24.37 -29.55
C LEU A 518 -16.60 25.56 -29.44
N ARG A 519 -16.78 26.33 -30.52
CA ARG A 519 -17.74 27.45 -30.57
C ARG A 519 -19.17 26.94 -30.36
N ARG A 520 -19.59 25.92 -31.11
CA ARG A 520 -20.92 25.31 -30.98
C ARG A 520 -21.19 24.77 -29.59
N ALA A 521 -20.20 24.10 -28.99
CA ALA A 521 -20.32 23.57 -27.65
C ALA A 521 -20.50 24.67 -26.59
N LYS A 522 -19.85 25.82 -26.75
CA LYS A 522 -20.04 26.97 -25.84
C LYS A 522 -21.40 27.61 -26.02
N GLU A 523 -21.82 27.81 -27.28
CA GLU A 523 -23.14 28.37 -27.61
C GLU A 523 -24.28 27.51 -27.09
N SER A 524 -24.18 26.17 -27.23
CA SER A 524 -25.21 25.25 -26.72
C SER A 524 -25.31 25.25 -25.20
N LEU A 525 -24.22 25.57 -24.50
CA LEU A 525 -24.16 25.69 -23.03
C LEU A 525 -24.49 27.11 -22.52
N GLY A 526 -24.71 28.08 -23.41
CA GLY A 526 -24.91 29.49 -23.06
C GLY A 526 -23.69 30.13 -22.40
N LEU A 527 -22.47 29.68 -22.72
CA LEU A 527 -21.23 30.15 -22.11
C LEU A 527 -20.51 31.17 -22.99
N ASN A 528 -20.12 32.29 -22.38
CA ASN A 528 -19.28 33.32 -23.00
C ASN A 528 -17.86 33.26 -22.39
N GLY A 529 -16.81 33.34 -23.21
CA GLY A 529 -15.41 33.41 -22.75
C GLY A 529 -14.49 32.27 -23.22
N SER A 530 -13.21 32.36 -22.85
CA SER A 530 -12.19 31.35 -23.18
C SER A 530 -12.05 30.32 -22.06
N VAL A 531 -12.08 29.04 -22.44
CA VAL A 531 -11.85 27.90 -21.53
C VAL A 531 -10.83 27.01 -22.22
N ASN A 532 -9.80 26.58 -21.50
CA ASN A 532 -8.74 25.73 -22.03
C ASN A 532 -9.14 24.25 -21.94
N VAL A 533 -9.65 23.69 -23.02
CA VAL A 533 -10.11 22.30 -23.10
C VAL A 533 -9.01 21.42 -23.67
N LYS A 534 -8.74 20.29 -23.03
CA LYS A 534 -7.76 19.29 -23.49
C LYS A 534 -8.44 18.01 -23.95
N GLY A 535 -8.02 17.50 -25.10
CA GLY A 535 -8.51 16.25 -25.68
C GLY A 535 -7.55 15.07 -25.50
N VAL A 536 -7.88 13.96 -26.14
CA VAL A 536 -7.02 12.76 -26.21
C VAL A 536 -6.28 12.69 -27.54
N LYS A 537 -5.16 11.95 -27.58
CA LYS A 537 -4.42 11.75 -28.83
C LYS A 537 -5.24 10.96 -29.86
N ALA A 538 -5.90 9.89 -29.41
CA ALA A 538 -6.74 9.02 -30.21
C ALA A 538 -7.75 8.33 -29.29
N LEU A 539 -8.87 7.90 -29.85
CA LEU A 539 -9.81 7.04 -29.15
C LEU A 539 -9.28 5.61 -29.17
N MET A 540 -9.26 4.97 -28.00
CA MET A 540 -8.82 3.57 -27.84
C MET A 540 -10.00 2.58 -27.92
N SER A 541 -11.23 3.10 -27.93
CA SER A 541 -12.47 2.34 -28.10
C SER A 541 -12.60 1.74 -29.49
N SER A 542 -13.16 0.53 -29.62
CA SER A 542 -13.38 -0.11 -30.93
C SER A 542 -14.26 0.72 -31.86
N GLU A 543 -15.27 1.37 -31.30
CA GLU A 543 -16.24 2.13 -32.08
C GLU A 543 -15.75 3.53 -32.46
N HIS A 544 -14.64 4.00 -31.86
CA HIS A 544 -14.14 5.36 -32.03
C HIS A 544 -15.25 6.41 -31.81
N PHE A 545 -16.07 6.19 -30.78
CA PHE A 545 -17.16 7.09 -30.42
C PHE A 545 -16.63 8.23 -29.53
N PRO A 546 -16.62 9.50 -30.01
CA PRO A 546 -16.13 10.61 -29.22
C PRO A 546 -17.14 11.02 -28.14
N GLU A 547 -16.63 11.50 -27.02
CA GLU A 547 -17.45 12.18 -26.02
C GLU A 547 -17.89 13.57 -26.53
N PRO A 548 -19.12 14.04 -26.23
CA PRO A 548 -19.56 15.39 -26.58
C PRO A 548 -18.63 16.47 -26.02
N MET A 549 -18.32 17.48 -26.85
CA MET A 549 -17.38 18.55 -26.51
C MET A 549 -17.89 19.40 -25.33
N GLU A 550 -19.20 19.54 -25.19
CA GLU A 550 -19.88 20.26 -24.11
C GLU A 550 -19.44 19.74 -22.74
N LYS A 551 -19.36 18.41 -22.56
CA LYS A 551 -18.88 17.80 -21.31
C LYS A 551 -17.43 18.22 -21.02
N GLY A 552 -16.61 18.31 -22.06
CA GLY A 552 -15.23 18.79 -21.99
C GLY A 552 -15.10 20.23 -21.52
N VAL A 553 -15.94 21.11 -22.06
CA VAL A 553 -15.99 22.53 -21.68
C VAL A 553 -16.37 22.67 -20.21
N LEU A 554 -17.42 21.99 -19.77
CA LEU A 554 -17.88 22.03 -18.38
C LEU A 554 -16.84 21.45 -17.41
N ARG A 555 -16.22 20.30 -17.74
CA ARG A 555 -15.13 19.76 -16.92
C ARG A 555 -13.95 20.73 -16.83
N ALA A 556 -13.57 21.36 -17.93
CA ALA A 556 -12.48 22.34 -17.94
C ALA A 556 -12.79 23.60 -17.11
N LEU A 557 -14.04 24.07 -17.14
CA LEU A 557 -14.52 25.19 -16.31
C LEU A 557 -14.31 24.92 -14.81
N HIS A 558 -14.54 23.68 -14.38
CA HIS A 558 -14.42 23.26 -12.98
C HIS A 558 -13.06 22.63 -12.63
N GLY A 559 -12.08 22.65 -13.54
CA GLY A 559 -10.77 22.02 -13.29
C GLY A 559 -10.84 20.49 -13.10
N VAL A 560 -11.85 19.83 -13.67
CA VAL A 560 -12.06 18.38 -13.63
C VAL A 560 -11.43 17.73 -14.86
N THR A 561 -10.85 16.56 -14.67
CA THR A 561 -10.27 15.73 -15.74
C THR A 561 -11.05 14.44 -15.89
N VAL A 562 -11.09 13.90 -17.10
CA VAL A 562 -11.80 12.67 -17.42
C VAL A 562 -10.85 11.47 -17.43
N PHE A 563 -11.32 10.32 -16.92
CA PHE A 563 -10.66 9.04 -17.06
C PHE A 563 -11.13 8.29 -18.32
N LYS A 564 -10.51 7.14 -18.63
CA LYS A 564 -10.69 6.42 -19.90
C LYS A 564 -12.14 5.96 -20.19
N ASP A 565 -12.98 5.93 -19.16
CA ASP A 565 -14.36 5.47 -19.22
C ASP A 565 -15.38 6.60 -19.10
N GLY A 566 -14.94 7.86 -19.04
CA GLY A 566 -15.79 9.03 -18.91
C GLY A 566 -15.97 9.56 -17.47
N THR A 567 -15.49 8.83 -16.46
CA THR A 567 -15.68 9.18 -15.03
C THR A 567 -14.60 10.14 -14.52
N ALA A 568 -14.92 10.90 -13.47
CA ALA A 568 -13.96 11.69 -12.69
C ALA A 568 -13.67 10.96 -11.36
N ARG A 569 -12.40 10.80 -11.01
CA ARG A 569 -11.99 9.94 -9.88
C ARG A 569 -10.89 10.56 -9.03
N PHE A 570 -10.88 10.18 -7.76
CA PHE A 570 -9.86 10.58 -6.81
C PHE A 570 -9.25 9.35 -6.14
N ASP A 571 -7.91 9.22 -6.18
CA ASP A 571 -7.18 8.10 -5.58
C ASP A 571 -6.77 8.41 -4.15
N MET A 572 -7.03 7.48 -3.23
CA MET A 572 -6.63 7.54 -1.82
C MET A 572 -5.98 6.24 -1.36
N THR A 573 -5.09 6.32 -0.37
CA THR A 573 -4.62 5.14 0.36
C THR A 573 -5.70 4.59 1.29
N ASP A 574 -5.81 3.28 1.40
CA ASP A 574 -6.85 2.62 2.21
C ASP A 574 -6.42 2.44 3.67
N LEU A 575 -7.25 2.91 4.60
CA LEU A 575 -7.13 2.63 6.03
C LEU A 575 -8.45 2.06 6.60
N PRO A 576 -8.39 1.09 7.50
CA PRO A 576 -9.57 0.53 8.12
C PRO A 576 -10.06 1.46 9.23
N LEU A 577 -11.37 1.50 9.46
CA LEU A 577 -11.96 2.14 10.63
C LEU A 577 -13.23 1.40 11.04
N THR A 578 -13.39 1.10 12.32
CA THR A 578 -14.65 0.52 12.83
C THR A 578 -15.40 1.46 13.76
N HIS A 579 -14.71 2.41 14.37
CA HIS A 579 -15.32 3.39 15.26
C HIS A 579 -14.74 4.77 15.03
N PHE A 580 -15.55 5.80 15.17
CA PHE A 580 -15.16 7.20 14.99
C PHE A 580 -15.88 8.09 15.98
N ARG A 581 -15.30 9.25 16.29
CA ARG A 581 -16.00 10.32 17.01
C ARG A 581 -16.46 11.36 15.98
N PRO A 582 -17.70 11.87 16.04
CA PRO A 582 -18.14 12.92 15.13
C PRO A 582 -17.19 14.14 15.05
N SER A 583 -16.54 14.51 16.17
CA SER A 583 -15.55 15.58 16.24
C SER A 583 -14.33 15.37 15.33
N GLU A 584 -13.89 14.13 15.13
CA GLU A 584 -12.73 13.78 14.29
C GLU A 584 -12.96 13.99 12.80
N VAL A 585 -14.22 14.02 12.37
CA VAL A 585 -14.61 13.94 10.95
C VAL A 585 -15.45 15.12 10.49
N GLY A 586 -15.61 16.12 11.36
CA GLY A 586 -16.42 17.31 11.09
C GLY A 586 -17.92 17.02 10.97
N LEU A 587 -18.43 15.99 11.65
CA LEU A 587 -19.84 15.62 11.63
C LEU A 587 -20.55 16.17 12.87
N THR A 588 -21.66 16.89 12.69
CA THR A 588 -22.48 17.36 13.81
C THR A 588 -23.35 16.23 14.36
N VAL A 589 -23.75 16.33 15.63
CA VAL A 589 -24.63 15.35 16.29
C VAL A 589 -25.97 15.24 15.56
N GLU A 590 -26.54 16.36 15.14
CA GLU A 590 -27.80 16.42 14.40
C GLU A 590 -27.66 15.66 13.07
N LYS A 591 -26.59 15.92 12.32
CA LYS A 591 -26.36 15.27 11.03
C LYS A 591 -26.05 13.79 11.19
N ALA A 592 -25.34 13.39 12.24
CA ALA A 592 -25.10 11.99 12.57
C ALA A 592 -26.43 11.25 12.81
N ARG A 593 -27.35 11.84 13.59
CA ARG A 593 -28.70 11.30 13.82
C ARG A 593 -29.49 11.18 12.51
N GLU A 594 -29.46 12.19 11.64
CA GLU A 594 -30.09 12.14 10.30
C GLU A 594 -29.55 10.97 9.44
N LEU A 595 -28.26 10.65 9.57
CA LEU A 595 -27.62 9.55 8.85
C LEU A 595 -27.91 8.17 9.45
N GLY A 596 -28.60 8.10 10.59
CA GLY A 596 -29.00 6.89 11.29
C GLY A 596 -28.05 6.45 12.41
N TYR A 597 -27.26 7.38 12.96
CA TYR A 597 -26.44 7.16 14.16
C TYR A 597 -27.18 7.71 15.39
N GLU A 598 -27.89 6.84 16.10
CA GLU A 598 -28.72 7.24 17.25
C GLU A 598 -28.06 6.97 18.61
N ARG A 599 -27.15 5.99 18.65
CA ARG A 599 -26.51 5.50 19.86
C ARG A 599 -25.01 5.34 19.65
N ASP A 600 -24.26 5.51 20.73
CA ASP A 600 -22.83 5.24 20.78
C ASP A 600 -22.52 3.74 20.88
N ALA A 601 -21.24 3.39 20.84
CA ALA A 601 -20.75 2.01 20.87
C ALA A 601 -21.14 1.23 22.14
N TRP A 602 -21.59 1.93 23.19
CA TRP A 602 -22.06 1.33 24.45
C TRP A 602 -23.60 1.35 24.57
N GLY A 603 -24.30 1.73 23.50
CA GLY A 603 -25.76 1.76 23.44
C GLY A 603 -26.39 3.01 24.08
N ARG A 604 -25.61 4.01 24.51
CA ARG A 604 -26.15 5.26 25.06
C ARG A 604 -26.60 6.19 23.94
N PRO A 605 -27.66 7.00 24.12
CA PRO A 605 -28.07 7.99 23.12
C PRO A 605 -26.92 8.92 22.71
N LEU A 606 -26.84 9.25 21.42
CA LEU A 606 -25.85 10.19 20.90
C LEU A 606 -26.24 11.63 21.24
N GLU A 607 -25.48 12.28 22.12
CA GLU A 607 -25.70 13.64 22.64
C GLU A 607 -24.47 14.54 22.46
N SER A 608 -23.26 13.98 22.34
CA SER A 608 -22.00 14.71 22.24
C SER A 608 -21.20 14.30 21.00
N PRO A 609 -20.48 15.23 20.34
CA PRO A 609 -19.61 14.91 19.20
C PRO A 609 -18.38 14.09 19.60
N ASP A 610 -18.09 13.95 20.90
CA ASP A 610 -16.98 13.15 21.41
C ASP A 610 -17.42 11.74 21.79
N GLN A 611 -18.68 11.35 21.59
CA GLN A 611 -19.09 9.95 21.77
C GLN A 611 -18.54 9.08 20.64
N LEU A 612 -18.09 7.89 21.00
CA LEU A 612 -17.58 6.92 20.05
C LEU A 612 -18.74 6.19 19.36
N LEU A 613 -18.85 6.36 18.05
CA LEU A 613 -19.86 5.71 17.20
C LEU A 613 -19.26 4.52 16.46
N GLU A 614 -20.03 3.44 16.31
CA GLU A 614 -19.65 2.32 15.45
C GLU A 614 -19.97 2.65 13.99
N LEU A 615 -18.94 2.61 13.13
CA LEU A 615 -19.03 2.95 11.71
C LEU A 615 -19.86 1.90 10.94
N LYS A 616 -20.90 2.35 10.25
CA LYS A 616 -21.72 1.45 9.43
C LYS A 616 -20.93 0.91 8.21
N PRO A 617 -21.18 -0.33 7.75
CA PRO A 617 -20.29 -1.03 6.81
C PRO A 617 -20.04 -0.37 5.43
N GLN A 618 -20.89 0.54 4.97
CA GLN A 618 -20.74 1.24 3.68
C GLN A 618 -20.60 2.76 3.85
N ASP A 619 -20.36 3.24 5.06
CA ASP A 619 -20.06 4.65 5.32
C ASP A 619 -18.54 4.88 5.23
N LEU A 620 -18.16 6.04 4.69
CA LEU A 620 -16.78 6.42 4.42
C LEU A 620 -16.47 7.79 5.00
N ILE A 621 -15.25 7.92 5.52
CA ILE A 621 -14.61 9.18 5.86
C ILE A 621 -13.45 9.34 4.88
N ILE A 622 -13.51 10.34 4.02
CA ILE A 622 -12.51 10.56 2.95
C ILE A 622 -11.59 11.74 3.29
N SER A 623 -10.48 11.87 2.57
CA SER A 623 -9.60 13.02 2.80
C SER A 623 -10.29 14.34 2.48
N ARG A 624 -9.87 15.41 3.15
CA ARG A 624 -10.38 16.76 2.86
C ARG A 624 -10.12 17.17 1.39
N GLU A 625 -8.96 16.82 0.82
CA GLU A 625 -8.64 17.07 -0.60
C GLU A 625 -9.57 16.31 -1.55
N ALA A 626 -9.96 15.09 -1.18
CA ALA A 626 -10.95 14.33 -1.94
C ALA A 626 -12.29 15.09 -1.92
N GLY A 627 -12.72 15.55 -0.74
CA GLY A 627 -13.91 16.40 -0.60
C GLY A 627 -13.86 17.63 -1.50
N GLU A 628 -12.78 18.40 -1.45
CA GLU A 628 -12.58 19.59 -2.29
C GLU A 628 -12.61 19.28 -3.79
N TYR A 629 -12.03 18.15 -4.21
CA TYR A 629 -12.11 17.71 -5.60
C TYR A 629 -13.53 17.29 -5.97
N LEU A 630 -14.21 16.53 -5.13
CA LEU A 630 -15.57 16.06 -5.38
C LEU A 630 -16.59 17.21 -5.40
N VAL A 631 -16.37 18.31 -4.67
CA VAL A 631 -17.16 19.54 -4.82
C VAL A 631 -17.04 20.09 -6.24
N ARG A 632 -15.84 20.10 -6.83
CA ARG A 632 -15.66 20.50 -8.23
C ARG A 632 -16.36 19.54 -9.20
N VAL A 633 -16.36 18.25 -8.91
CA VAL A 633 -17.12 17.25 -9.68
C VAL A 633 -18.63 17.46 -9.53
N ALA A 634 -19.12 17.78 -8.32
CA ALA A 634 -20.53 18.06 -8.06
C ALA A 634 -21.01 19.29 -8.84
N LYS A 635 -20.24 20.40 -8.81
CA LYS A 635 -20.51 21.60 -9.61
C LYS A 635 -20.52 21.31 -11.11
N PHE A 636 -19.60 20.47 -11.58
CA PHE A 636 -19.62 19.98 -12.96
C PHE A 636 -20.89 19.17 -13.29
N VAL A 637 -21.32 18.28 -12.40
CA VAL A 637 -22.53 17.47 -12.62
C VAL A 637 -23.78 18.35 -12.63
N ASP A 638 -23.86 19.34 -11.73
CA ASP A 638 -24.99 20.28 -11.69
C ASP A 638 -25.08 21.14 -12.95
N ASP A 639 -23.97 21.73 -13.40
CA ASP A 639 -23.93 22.45 -14.67
C ASP A 639 -24.24 21.53 -15.86
N LEU A 640 -23.83 20.25 -15.80
CA LEU A 640 -24.15 19.28 -16.84
C LEU A 640 -25.66 18.96 -16.87
N LEU A 641 -26.29 18.82 -15.71
CA LEU A 641 -27.74 18.62 -15.60
C LEU A 641 -28.49 19.82 -16.16
N GLU A 642 -28.14 21.03 -15.71
CA GLU A 642 -28.83 22.26 -16.10
C GLU A 642 -28.58 22.61 -17.57
N ARG A 643 -27.32 22.76 -17.97
CA ARG A 643 -26.96 23.37 -19.26
C ARG A 643 -26.99 22.38 -20.43
N PHE A 644 -26.72 21.10 -20.19
CA PHE A 644 -26.67 20.10 -21.26
C PHE A 644 -27.93 19.21 -21.31
N TYR A 645 -28.48 18.83 -20.14
CA TYR A 645 -29.66 17.97 -20.07
C TYR A 645 -30.98 18.73 -19.85
N GLY A 646 -30.95 20.00 -19.41
CA GLY A 646 -32.15 20.79 -19.10
C GLY A 646 -32.89 20.28 -17.86
N LEU A 647 -32.15 19.79 -16.86
CA LEU A 647 -32.66 19.25 -15.60
C LEU A 647 -32.22 20.13 -14.42
N GLU A 648 -32.90 20.01 -13.28
CA GLU A 648 -32.49 20.74 -12.07
C GLU A 648 -31.13 20.27 -11.53
N PRO A 649 -30.32 21.18 -10.95
CA PRO A 649 -29.12 20.83 -10.19
C PRO A 649 -29.43 19.86 -9.04
N PHE A 650 -28.55 18.88 -8.83
CA PHE A 650 -28.75 17.81 -7.85
C PHE A 650 -27.98 18.04 -6.54
N TYR A 651 -26.69 18.39 -6.61
CA TYR A 651 -25.83 18.45 -5.42
C TYR A 651 -25.91 19.80 -4.71
N ARG A 652 -25.82 20.91 -5.47
CA ARG A 652 -25.75 22.28 -4.94
C ARG A 652 -24.68 22.44 -3.85
N ALA A 653 -23.55 21.77 -4.04
CA ALA A 653 -22.45 21.71 -3.06
C ALA A 653 -21.42 22.82 -3.29
N ASP A 654 -21.09 23.56 -2.23
CA ASP A 654 -20.07 24.61 -2.25
C ASP A 654 -18.85 24.29 -1.40
N ARG A 655 -19.03 23.45 -0.37
CA ARG A 655 -17.97 22.97 0.53
C ARG A 655 -18.06 21.45 0.72
N PRO A 656 -16.99 20.77 1.15
CA PRO A 656 -16.99 19.32 1.36
C PRO A 656 -18.15 18.83 2.22
N GLU A 657 -18.50 19.56 3.27
CA GLU A 657 -19.54 19.20 4.24
C GLU A 657 -20.92 19.05 3.60
N ASP A 658 -21.19 19.74 2.48
CA ASP A 658 -22.44 19.62 1.73
C ASP A 658 -22.56 18.25 1.01
N LEU A 659 -21.45 17.52 0.86
CA LEU A 659 -21.42 16.18 0.29
C LEU A 659 -21.75 15.07 1.32
N ILE A 660 -21.90 15.41 2.61
CA ILE A 660 -22.25 14.45 3.65
C ILE A 660 -23.64 13.85 3.37
N GLY A 661 -23.71 12.53 3.30
CA GLY A 661 -24.90 11.76 2.95
C GLY A 661 -25.00 11.40 1.47
N HIS A 662 -24.21 12.04 0.59
CA HIS A 662 -24.19 11.67 -0.83
C HIS A 662 -23.42 10.38 -1.08
N LEU A 663 -23.84 9.67 -2.14
CA LEU A 663 -23.31 8.37 -2.50
C LEU A 663 -22.11 8.48 -3.44
N VAL A 664 -21.11 7.65 -3.17
CA VAL A 664 -19.91 7.46 -3.98
C VAL A 664 -19.76 6.00 -4.40
N ILE A 665 -19.01 5.77 -5.46
CA ILE A 665 -18.55 4.45 -5.86
C ILE A 665 -17.08 4.34 -5.46
N GLY A 666 -16.78 3.47 -4.51
CA GLY A 666 -15.42 3.02 -4.22
C GLY A 666 -15.00 1.96 -5.23
N MET A 667 -13.81 2.10 -5.81
CA MET A 667 -13.36 1.26 -6.92
C MET A 667 -11.87 0.96 -6.83
N ALA A 668 -11.57 -0.34 -6.77
CA ALA A 668 -10.21 -0.82 -6.74
C ALA A 668 -9.60 -0.93 -8.14
N PRO A 669 -8.32 -0.54 -8.32
CA PRO A 669 -7.54 -0.90 -9.50
C PRO A 669 -7.65 -2.39 -9.82
N HIS A 670 -7.69 -2.71 -11.11
CA HIS A 670 -7.79 -4.09 -11.60
C HIS A 670 -9.07 -4.85 -11.23
N THR A 671 -10.13 -4.16 -10.82
CA THR A 671 -11.47 -4.76 -10.68
C THR A 671 -12.42 -4.20 -11.73
N ILE A 672 -13.60 -4.79 -11.87
CA ILE A 672 -14.67 -4.27 -12.75
C ILE A 672 -15.96 -3.95 -11.98
N ASN A 673 -15.94 -4.15 -10.67
CA ASN A 673 -17.08 -4.00 -9.79
C ASN A 673 -16.79 -2.87 -8.81
N GLY A 674 -17.56 -1.79 -8.91
CA GLY A 674 -17.55 -0.74 -7.90
C GLY A 674 -18.39 -1.14 -6.70
N VAL A 675 -18.10 -0.55 -5.54
CA VAL A 675 -18.89 -0.76 -4.32
C VAL A 675 -19.49 0.58 -3.92
N LEU A 676 -20.80 0.61 -3.76
CA LEU A 676 -21.52 1.81 -3.35
C LEU A 676 -21.19 2.14 -1.89
N GLY A 677 -20.91 3.39 -1.62
CA GLY A 677 -20.66 3.90 -0.27
C GLY A 677 -21.28 5.27 -0.06
N ARG A 678 -21.32 5.73 1.18
CA ARG A 678 -21.89 7.03 1.57
C ARG A 678 -20.84 7.84 2.32
N ILE A 679 -20.66 9.11 1.94
CA ILE A 679 -19.75 10.01 2.66
C ILE A 679 -20.42 10.42 3.97
N ILE A 680 -19.72 10.27 5.09
CA ILE A 680 -20.21 10.72 6.41
C ILE A 680 -19.34 11.80 7.06
N GLY A 681 -18.15 12.07 6.52
CA GLY A 681 -17.25 13.06 7.06
C GLY A 681 -15.92 13.12 6.34
N PHE A 682 -15.03 13.98 6.83
CA PHE A 682 -13.72 14.24 6.24
C PHE A 682 -12.63 14.24 7.30
N ALA A 683 -11.51 13.58 7.02
CA ALA A 683 -10.34 13.56 7.89
C ALA A 683 -9.17 14.29 7.22
N ASP A 684 -8.30 14.90 8.03
CA ASP A 684 -7.14 15.66 7.56
C ASP A 684 -5.90 14.77 7.31
N VAL A 685 -6.12 13.69 6.53
CA VAL A 685 -5.12 12.66 6.22
C VAL A 685 -5.12 12.35 4.73
N HIS A 686 -4.01 11.87 4.15
CA HIS A 686 -3.96 11.43 2.75
C HIS A 686 -4.43 9.98 2.55
N ALA A 687 -5.55 9.62 3.19
CA ALA A 687 -6.14 8.29 3.17
C ALA A 687 -7.67 8.35 3.19
N GLN A 688 -8.31 7.20 2.91
CA GLN A 688 -9.72 6.99 3.17
C GLN A 688 -9.90 6.00 4.31
N TYR A 689 -10.72 6.38 5.28
CA TYR A 689 -11.19 5.50 6.33
C TYR A 689 -12.53 4.89 5.93
N ALA A 690 -12.61 3.58 5.99
CA ALA A 690 -13.85 2.86 5.79
C ALA A 690 -13.86 1.57 6.60
N HIS A 691 -15.05 1.00 6.79
CA HIS A 691 -15.19 -0.27 7.46
C HIS A 691 -14.35 -1.37 6.75
N PRO A 692 -13.63 -2.25 7.47
CA PRO A 692 -12.79 -3.29 6.86
C PRO A 692 -13.55 -4.15 5.82
N VAL A 693 -14.83 -4.43 6.07
CA VAL A 693 -15.72 -5.13 5.12
C VAL A 693 -15.88 -4.36 3.80
N PHE A 694 -15.92 -3.03 3.82
CA PHE A 694 -15.97 -2.20 2.61
C PHE A 694 -14.69 -2.33 1.79
N HIS A 695 -13.52 -2.36 2.45
CA HIS A 695 -12.23 -2.58 1.78
C HIS A 695 -12.14 -4.00 1.20
N ALA A 696 -12.51 -5.01 1.97
CA ALA A 696 -12.55 -6.40 1.50
C ALA A 696 -13.54 -6.60 0.33
N ALA A 697 -14.68 -5.90 0.31
CA ALA A 697 -15.64 -5.95 -0.80
C ALA A 697 -15.06 -5.42 -2.13
N LYS A 698 -14.13 -4.46 -2.03
CA LYS A 698 -13.36 -3.95 -3.17
C LYS A 698 -12.16 -4.83 -3.52
N ARG A 699 -11.95 -5.94 -2.81
CA ARG A 699 -10.79 -6.83 -2.88
C ARG A 699 -9.48 -6.13 -2.49
N ARG A 700 -9.54 -5.34 -1.41
CA ARG A 700 -8.40 -4.64 -0.85
C ARG A 700 -8.12 -5.04 0.58
N ASN A 701 -6.83 -4.96 0.90
CA ASN A 701 -6.30 -4.97 2.24
C ASN A 701 -5.73 -3.59 2.56
N CYS A 702 -5.53 -3.28 3.83
CA CYS A 702 -4.92 -2.03 4.25
C CYS A 702 -3.40 -2.21 4.42
N ASP A 703 -2.74 -2.83 3.44
CA ASP A 703 -1.29 -3.06 3.42
C ASP A 703 -0.53 -1.94 2.70
N GLY A 704 -1.19 -0.80 2.46
CA GLY A 704 -0.72 0.31 1.63
C GLY A 704 -1.23 0.25 0.19
N ASP A 705 -2.36 -0.40 -0.03
CA ASP A 705 -3.12 -0.35 -1.28
C ASP A 705 -3.88 0.99 -1.43
N GLU A 706 -4.29 1.25 -2.67
CA GLU A 706 -4.93 2.50 -3.07
C GLU A 706 -6.19 2.21 -3.87
N ASP A 707 -7.27 2.89 -3.51
CA ASP A 707 -8.53 2.84 -4.23
C ASP A 707 -8.98 4.20 -4.72
N SER A 708 -9.92 4.19 -5.65
CA SER A 708 -10.50 5.41 -6.19
C SER A 708 -11.94 5.61 -5.74
N VAL A 709 -12.32 6.85 -5.47
CA VAL A 709 -13.72 7.25 -5.24
C VAL A 709 -14.21 8.15 -6.38
N MET A 710 -15.49 8.03 -6.71
CA MET A 710 -16.19 8.88 -7.66
C MET A 710 -17.63 9.11 -7.22
N LEU A 711 -18.22 10.27 -7.50
CA LEU A 711 -19.64 10.52 -7.21
C LEU A 711 -20.53 9.58 -8.02
N LEU A 712 -21.57 9.03 -7.39
CA LEU A 712 -22.49 8.09 -8.06
C LEU A 712 -23.10 8.71 -9.32
N LEU A 713 -23.62 9.93 -9.24
CA LEU A 713 -24.30 10.56 -10.38
C LEU A 713 -23.35 10.93 -11.52
N ASP A 714 -22.08 11.26 -11.21
CA ASP A 714 -21.05 11.44 -12.25
C ASP A 714 -20.88 10.14 -13.04
N ALA A 715 -20.71 9.02 -12.35
CA ALA A 715 -20.56 7.73 -13.00
C ALA A 715 -21.78 7.36 -13.84
N LEU A 716 -23.00 7.55 -13.32
CA LEU A 716 -24.24 7.22 -14.05
C LEU A 716 -24.42 8.06 -15.33
N LEU A 717 -24.05 9.35 -15.31
CA LEU A 717 -24.22 10.25 -16.46
C LEU A 717 -23.10 10.17 -17.49
N ASN A 718 -21.89 9.85 -17.04
CA ASN A 718 -20.68 10.02 -17.85
C ASN A 718 -19.99 8.70 -18.22
N PHE A 719 -20.24 7.61 -17.50
CA PHE A 719 -19.72 6.30 -17.88
C PHE A 719 -20.37 5.79 -19.18
N SER A 720 -19.55 5.17 -20.04
CA SER A 720 -20.07 4.41 -21.19
C SER A 720 -19.13 3.28 -21.61
N ARG A 721 -19.72 2.10 -21.88
CA ARG A 721 -18.99 0.96 -22.47
C ARG A 721 -18.39 1.31 -23.83
N HIS A 722 -18.96 2.27 -24.56
CA HIS A 722 -18.46 2.72 -25.85
C HIS A 722 -17.11 3.46 -25.76
N TYR A 723 -16.71 3.94 -24.58
CA TYR A 723 -15.40 4.56 -24.36
C TYR A 723 -14.30 3.55 -24.04
N LEU A 724 -14.67 2.33 -23.64
CA LEU A 724 -13.71 1.37 -23.11
C LEU A 724 -12.77 0.85 -24.19
N PRO A 725 -11.47 0.68 -23.87
CA PRO A 725 -10.53 0.06 -24.79
C PRO A 725 -10.88 -1.41 -25.01
N ARG A 726 -10.76 -1.87 -26.26
CA ARG A 726 -10.94 -3.29 -26.62
C ARG A 726 -9.69 -4.15 -26.37
N THR A 727 -8.58 -3.54 -25.92
CA THR A 727 -7.38 -4.29 -25.56
C THR A 727 -7.67 -5.23 -24.38
N ARG A 728 -7.02 -6.41 -24.35
CA ARG A 728 -7.18 -7.37 -23.24
C ARG A 728 -6.72 -6.72 -21.93
N GLY A 729 -7.62 -6.62 -20.95
CA GLY A 729 -7.41 -5.88 -19.70
C GLY A 729 -7.81 -4.39 -19.75
N GLY A 730 -8.22 -3.87 -20.91
CA GLY A 730 -8.66 -2.47 -21.08
C GLY A 730 -9.91 -2.12 -20.28
N MET A 731 -10.79 -3.11 -20.06
CA MET A 731 -12.02 -3.00 -19.26
C MET A 731 -11.77 -3.02 -17.75
N MET A 732 -10.61 -3.46 -17.29
CA MET A 732 -10.27 -3.44 -15.86
C MET A 732 -10.22 -2.00 -15.37
N ASP A 733 -10.42 -1.79 -14.07
CA ASP A 733 -10.48 -0.47 -13.45
C ASP A 733 -11.64 0.38 -14.01
N THR A 734 -12.82 -0.22 -14.23
CA THR A 734 -14.04 0.48 -14.67
C THR A 734 -15.28 -0.08 -13.95
N PRO A 735 -16.27 0.75 -13.57
CA PRO A 735 -17.43 0.31 -12.81
C PRO A 735 -18.48 -0.34 -13.73
N LEU A 736 -18.17 -1.51 -14.31
CA LEU A 736 -19.10 -2.26 -15.17
C LEU A 736 -20.30 -2.79 -14.41
N THR A 737 -20.11 -3.10 -13.13
CA THR A 737 -21.14 -3.45 -12.16
C THR A 737 -20.93 -2.63 -10.89
N ILE A 738 -22.00 -2.45 -10.10
CA ILE A 738 -21.95 -1.76 -8.81
C ILE A 738 -22.64 -2.65 -7.78
N THR A 739 -21.92 -3.04 -6.73
CA THR A 739 -22.49 -3.67 -5.55
C THR A 739 -23.15 -2.60 -4.69
N THR A 740 -24.47 -2.69 -4.52
CA THR A 740 -25.26 -1.71 -3.74
C THR A 740 -25.34 -2.06 -2.26
N ARG A 741 -25.26 -3.35 -1.93
CA ARG A 741 -25.29 -3.86 -0.56
C ARG A 741 -24.12 -4.80 -0.35
N VAL A 742 -23.31 -4.53 0.66
CA VAL A 742 -22.19 -5.40 1.02
C VAL A 742 -22.61 -6.30 2.16
N HIS A 743 -22.58 -7.62 1.93
CA HIS A 743 -22.81 -8.60 2.96
C HIS A 743 -21.47 -9.11 3.51
N PRO A 744 -21.18 -8.98 4.82
CA PRO A 744 -19.88 -9.38 5.39
C PRO A 744 -19.47 -10.84 5.16
N ARG A 745 -20.41 -11.76 4.94
CA ARG A 745 -20.10 -13.17 4.60
C ARG A 745 -19.59 -13.38 3.17
N GLU A 746 -19.80 -12.42 2.28
CA GLU A 746 -19.52 -12.55 0.84
C GLU A 746 -18.24 -11.83 0.41
N VAL A 747 -17.55 -11.18 1.34
CA VAL A 747 -16.31 -10.46 1.05
C VAL A 747 -15.08 -11.37 1.19
N ASP A 748 -13.89 -10.81 0.95
CA ASP A 748 -12.63 -11.56 1.05
C ASP A 748 -12.45 -12.18 2.45
N LYS A 749 -11.72 -13.30 2.53
CA LYS A 749 -11.58 -14.07 3.77
C LYS A 749 -10.66 -13.40 4.78
N GLU A 750 -9.73 -12.56 4.34
CA GLU A 750 -8.75 -11.95 5.23
C GLU A 750 -9.41 -11.10 6.33
N VAL A 751 -10.48 -10.38 5.97
CA VAL A 751 -11.25 -9.61 6.96
C VAL A 751 -11.97 -10.49 7.97
N LEU A 752 -12.30 -11.73 7.61
CA LEU A 752 -12.98 -12.69 8.50
C LEU A 752 -12.05 -13.19 9.62
N SER A 753 -10.73 -13.07 9.45
CA SER A 753 -9.71 -13.38 10.45
C SER A 753 -9.52 -12.28 11.49
N MET A 754 -10.11 -11.10 11.28
CA MET A 754 -9.97 -9.94 12.17
C MET A 754 -10.57 -10.22 13.54
N ASP A 755 -9.82 -9.92 14.61
CA ASP A 755 -10.29 -9.98 15.99
C ASP A 755 -11.28 -8.83 16.30
N VAL A 756 -12.35 -9.15 17.05
CA VAL A 756 -13.49 -8.24 17.28
C VAL A 756 -13.90 -8.10 18.75
N ASP A 757 -13.07 -8.56 19.68
CA ASP A 757 -13.33 -8.40 21.11
C ASP A 757 -12.86 -7.04 21.65
N TRP A 758 -13.50 -6.56 22.71
CA TRP A 758 -13.12 -5.34 23.44
C TRP A 758 -11.84 -5.50 24.28
N SER A 759 -11.42 -6.74 24.50
CA SER A 759 -10.20 -7.09 25.24
C SER A 759 -9.72 -8.47 24.81
N LEU A 760 -8.41 -8.67 24.70
CA LEU A 760 -7.86 -10.01 24.51
C LEU A 760 -7.86 -10.74 25.87
N PRO A 761 -8.22 -12.03 25.90
CA PRO A 761 -8.18 -12.81 27.12
C PRO A 761 -6.73 -13.12 27.54
N VAL A 762 -6.51 -13.22 28.85
CA VAL A 762 -5.22 -13.49 29.48
C VAL A 762 -4.52 -14.75 28.93
N GLU A 763 -5.28 -15.77 28.53
CA GLU A 763 -4.78 -17.01 27.92
C GLU A 763 -4.00 -16.77 26.62
N VAL A 764 -4.38 -15.76 25.82
CA VAL A 764 -3.68 -15.40 24.57
C VAL A 764 -2.30 -14.85 24.90
N TYR A 765 -2.20 -13.99 25.91
CA TYR A 765 -0.92 -13.44 26.34
C TYR A 765 -0.02 -14.53 26.95
N GLU A 766 -0.58 -15.43 27.76
CA GLU A 766 0.16 -16.57 28.33
C GLU A 766 0.66 -17.55 27.25
N ALA A 767 -0.15 -17.82 26.23
CA ALA A 767 0.25 -18.64 25.08
C ALA A 767 1.42 -18.00 24.30
N SER A 768 1.44 -16.67 24.20
CA SER A 768 2.53 -15.93 23.56
C SER A 768 3.89 -16.19 24.21
N LEU A 769 3.93 -16.38 25.54
CA LEU A 769 5.19 -16.65 26.28
C LEU A 769 5.90 -17.92 25.84
N ARG A 770 5.13 -18.90 25.33
CA ARG A 770 5.62 -20.20 24.86
C ARG A 770 5.82 -20.25 23.34
N GLY A 771 5.51 -19.16 22.63
CA GLY A 771 5.55 -19.14 21.16
C GLY A 771 4.51 -20.05 20.51
N ALA A 772 3.33 -20.18 21.14
CA ALA A 772 2.27 -21.08 20.71
C ALA A 772 1.78 -20.79 19.28
N LYS A 773 1.25 -21.81 18.62
CA LYS A 773 0.52 -21.59 17.36
C LYS A 773 -0.78 -20.85 17.64
N VAL A 774 -1.19 -19.99 16.71
CA VAL A 774 -2.44 -19.21 16.84
C VAL A 774 -3.65 -20.13 16.99
N ASP A 775 -3.66 -21.27 16.28
CA ASP A 775 -4.70 -22.30 16.37
C ASP A 775 -4.93 -22.82 17.81
N GLU A 776 -3.94 -22.73 18.72
CA GLU A 776 -4.11 -23.15 20.13
C GLU A 776 -5.02 -22.21 20.94
N VAL A 777 -5.20 -20.97 20.48
CA VAL A 777 -5.98 -19.94 21.17
C VAL A 777 -7.13 -19.40 20.32
N GLU A 778 -7.40 -20.01 19.16
CA GLU A 778 -8.43 -19.57 18.22
C GLU A 778 -9.81 -19.53 18.89
N ASP A 779 -10.17 -20.57 19.64
CA ASP A 779 -11.46 -20.66 20.35
C ASP A 779 -11.61 -19.66 21.53
N ARG A 780 -10.58 -18.86 21.83
CA ARG A 780 -10.58 -17.90 22.93
C ARG A 780 -10.90 -16.47 22.48
N VAL A 781 -10.75 -16.17 21.19
CA VAL A 781 -10.96 -14.83 20.64
C VAL A 781 -11.99 -14.91 19.54
N ARG A 782 -13.03 -14.09 19.62
CA ARG A 782 -14.02 -14.03 18.55
C ARG A 782 -13.42 -13.34 17.34
N HIS A 783 -13.66 -13.94 16.18
CA HIS A 783 -13.28 -13.38 14.90
C HIS A 783 -14.48 -12.88 14.13
N LEU A 784 -14.27 -11.91 13.23
CA LEU A 784 -15.35 -11.34 12.43
C LEU A 784 -16.12 -12.44 11.68
N GLY A 785 -15.43 -13.45 11.14
CA GLY A 785 -16.06 -14.56 10.43
C GLY A 785 -17.09 -15.36 11.23
N GLU A 786 -16.85 -15.57 12.53
CA GLU A 786 -17.78 -16.26 13.42
C GLU A 786 -18.97 -15.35 13.73
N VAL A 787 -18.68 -14.13 14.16
CA VAL A 787 -19.69 -13.15 14.57
C VAL A 787 -20.65 -12.83 13.42
N VAL A 788 -20.14 -12.59 12.21
CA VAL A 788 -21.00 -12.31 11.05
C VAL A 788 -21.76 -13.54 10.57
N SER A 789 -21.32 -14.76 10.92
CA SER A 789 -22.02 -16.02 10.63
C SER A 789 -23.22 -16.25 11.56
N GLU A 790 -23.23 -15.62 12.72
CA GLU A 790 -24.38 -15.56 13.62
C GLU A 790 -25.30 -14.41 13.22
N ASP A 791 -24.84 -13.17 13.37
CA ASP A 791 -25.54 -11.95 12.93
C ASP A 791 -24.58 -11.04 12.14
N PRO A 792 -24.80 -10.84 10.82
CA PRO A 792 -23.98 -9.99 9.97
C PRO A 792 -23.83 -8.53 10.43
N TRP A 793 -24.73 -8.05 11.30
CA TRP A 793 -24.78 -6.67 11.76
C TRP A 793 -24.41 -6.53 13.25
N THR A 794 -23.81 -7.58 13.83
CA THR A 794 -23.33 -7.56 15.21
C THR A 794 -22.29 -6.46 15.41
N SER A 795 -22.39 -5.78 16.56
CA SER A 795 -21.40 -4.80 16.98
C SER A 795 -20.05 -5.45 17.27
N ILE A 796 -18.97 -4.82 16.81
CA ILE A 796 -17.60 -5.32 17.00
C ILE A 796 -16.80 -4.41 17.93
N GLY A 797 -15.87 -4.97 18.69
CA GLY A 797 -14.95 -4.24 19.56
C GLY A 797 -13.56 -4.03 18.96
N PHE A 798 -12.70 -3.44 19.77
CA PHE A 798 -11.25 -3.32 19.58
C PHE A 798 -10.58 -3.20 20.96
N THR A 799 -9.27 -3.41 21.04
CA THR A 799 -8.56 -3.66 22.31
C THR A 799 -7.70 -2.49 22.78
N VAL A 800 -7.32 -1.57 21.88
CA VAL A 800 -6.47 -0.41 22.19
C VAL A 800 -7.12 0.87 21.68
N GLU A 801 -7.29 1.85 22.56
CA GLU A 801 -7.86 3.16 22.19
C GLU A 801 -6.84 4.02 21.43
N THR A 802 -7.34 4.89 20.57
CA THR A 802 -6.57 6.01 20.00
C THR A 802 -7.36 7.29 20.19
N GLY A 803 -6.66 8.39 20.50
CA GLY A 803 -7.26 9.70 20.74
C GLY A 803 -7.97 10.23 19.51
N ASP A 804 -7.22 10.52 18.44
CA ASP A 804 -7.72 11.07 17.19
C ASP A 804 -7.18 10.26 15.99
N ILE A 805 -8.02 9.99 15.00
CA ILE A 805 -7.66 9.19 13.82
C ILE A 805 -6.81 9.96 12.79
N GLY A 806 -6.82 11.28 12.84
CA GLY A 806 -6.01 12.19 12.03
C GLY A 806 -4.77 12.73 12.73
N GLU A 807 -4.44 12.26 13.94
CA GLU A 807 -3.28 12.73 14.69
C GLU A 807 -1.95 12.35 14.02
N GLY A 808 -0.94 13.23 14.15
CA GLY A 808 0.42 13.00 13.63
C GLY A 808 0.71 13.72 12.31
N VAL A 809 1.45 13.05 11.42
CA VAL A 809 1.90 13.65 10.15
C VAL A 809 0.98 13.23 9.01
N ARG A 810 0.37 14.23 8.35
CA ARG A 810 -0.54 14.05 7.21
C ARG A 810 0.17 13.66 5.91
N GLU A 811 1.21 14.40 5.56
CA GLU A 811 1.96 14.21 4.31
C GLU A 811 3.40 13.85 4.62
N ASN A 812 3.89 12.79 3.98
CA ASN A 812 5.26 12.36 4.21
C ASN A 812 6.28 13.33 3.58
N ALA A 813 7.42 13.45 4.24
CA ALA A 813 8.53 14.29 3.80
C ALA A 813 9.15 13.82 2.47
N TYR A 814 9.05 12.52 2.14
CA TYR A 814 9.58 12.00 0.88
C TYR A 814 8.85 12.58 -0.35
N SER A 815 7.55 12.82 -0.24
CA SER A 815 6.70 13.39 -1.28
C SER A 815 6.98 14.88 -1.47
N SER A 816 7.23 15.61 -0.37
CA SER A 816 7.49 17.05 -0.40
C SER A 816 8.90 17.43 -0.90
N LEU A 817 9.89 16.54 -0.78
CA LEU A 817 11.25 16.82 -1.26
C LEU A 817 11.35 16.76 -2.80
N PRO A 818 11.95 17.76 -3.47
CA PRO A 818 11.97 17.84 -4.94
C PRO A 818 12.97 16.88 -5.60
N THR A 819 14.18 16.74 -5.05
CA THR A 819 15.27 15.99 -5.71
C THR A 819 15.57 14.65 -5.03
N MET A 820 16.07 13.68 -5.81
CA MET A 820 16.47 12.39 -5.25
C MET A 820 17.64 12.51 -4.27
N ALA A 821 18.57 13.44 -4.51
CA ALA A 821 19.69 13.68 -3.61
C ALA A 821 19.23 14.17 -2.24
N GLU A 822 18.29 15.13 -2.21
CA GLU A 822 17.70 15.61 -0.96
C GLU A 822 16.95 14.50 -0.22
N LYS A 823 16.14 13.70 -0.93
CA LYS A 823 15.43 12.54 -0.35
C LYS A 823 16.38 11.55 0.31
N VAL A 824 17.49 11.20 -0.36
CA VAL A 824 18.49 10.29 0.21
C VAL A 824 19.16 10.88 1.43
N ARG A 825 19.68 12.12 1.33
CA ARG A 825 20.37 12.79 2.45
C ARG A 825 19.45 12.95 3.66
N ALA A 826 18.20 13.35 3.46
CA ALA A 826 17.22 13.45 4.53
C ALA A 826 16.91 12.09 5.16
N SER A 827 16.74 11.03 4.35
CA SER A 827 16.54 9.67 4.88
C SER A 827 17.74 9.16 5.68
N LEU A 828 18.97 9.45 5.24
CA LEU A 828 20.21 9.06 5.92
C LEU A 828 20.41 9.79 7.24
N ARG A 829 20.08 11.09 7.30
CA ARG A 829 20.11 11.86 8.55
C ARG A 829 19.18 11.26 9.61
N ILE A 830 18.00 10.81 9.22
CA ILE A 830 17.07 10.13 10.13
C ILE A 830 17.63 8.77 10.55
N MET A 831 18.07 7.94 9.59
CA MET A 831 18.68 6.64 9.89
C MET A 831 19.87 6.74 10.85
N ALA A 832 20.72 7.75 10.70
CA ALA A 832 21.87 7.99 11.58
C ALA A 832 21.50 8.37 13.01
N LYS A 833 20.29 8.86 13.24
CA LYS A 833 19.79 9.13 14.60
C LYS A 833 19.24 7.89 15.29
N ILE A 834 18.83 6.86 14.55
CA ILE A 834 18.16 5.67 15.11
C ILE A 834 19.21 4.64 15.55
N ASN A 835 19.19 4.25 16.83
CA ASN A 835 20.11 3.24 17.36
C ASN A 835 19.96 1.88 16.67
N GLY A 836 18.74 1.51 16.29
CA GLY A 836 18.44 0.22 15.65
C GLY A 836 18.80 0.12 14.17
N VAL A 837 19.56 1.08 13.60
CA VAL A 837 19.90 1.13 12.18
C VAL A 837 21.41 1.17 11.96
N ASP A 838 21.93 0.18 11.23
CA ASP A 838 23.27 0.25 10.65
C ASP A 838 23.21 1.07 9.35
N VAL A 839 23.62 2.34 9.42
CA VAL A 839 23.59 3.25 8.27
C VAL A 839 24.50 2.77 7.15
N LYS A 840 25.65 2.16 7.47
CA LYS A 840 26.60 1.69 6.46
C LYS A 840 25.99 0.54 5.66
N ASP A 841 25.34 -0.40 6.34
CA ASP A 841 24.59 -1.47 5.69
C ASP A 841 23.40 -0.93 4.87
N ALA A 842 22.65 0.03 5.42
CA ALA A 842 21.54 0.65 4.71
C ALA A 842 21.98 1.29 3.39
N VAL A 843 23.07 2.06 3.40
CA VAL A 843 23.65 2.68 2.19
C VAL A 843 24.10 1.61 1.20
N ARG A 844 24.81 0.56 1.67
CA ARG A 844 25.22 -0.57 0.83
C ARG A 844 24.03 -1.18 0.08
N ARG A 845 22.95 -1.48 0.80
CA ARG A 845 21.72 -2.07 0.20
C ARG A 845 21.05 -1.13 -0.80
N VAL A 846 20.99 0.17 -0.53
CA VAL A 846 20.45 1.16 -1.47
C VAL A 846 21.27 1.20 -2.77
N ILE A 847 22.61 1.17 -2.66
CA ILE A 847 23.50 1.17 -3.83
C ILE A 847 23.29 -0.09 -4.67
N GLU A 848 23.30 -1.27 -4.03
CA GLU A 848 23.19 -2.56 -4.73
C GLU A 848 21.80 -2.80 -5.33
N ASN A 849 20.74 -2.56 -4.57
CA ASN A 849 19.38 -2.95 -4.96
C ASN A 849 18.64 -1.88 -5.76
N HIS A 850 19.02 -0.60 -5.64
CA HIS A 850 18.39 0.49 -6.38
C HIS A 850 19.33 1.14 -7.39
N PHE A 851 20.41 1.78 -6.96
CA PHE A 851 21.20 2.64 -7.85
C PHE A 851 21.93 1.88 -8.95
N ILE A 852 22.68 0.83 -8.61
CA ILE A 852 23.41 0.04 -9.60
C ILE A 852 22.45 -0.61 -10.61
N ARG A 853 21.32 -1.14 -10.14
CA ARG A 853 20.30 -1.74 -11.02
C ARG A 853 19.73 -0.71 -11.99
N ASP A 854 19.40 0.50 -11.52
CA ASP A 854 18.85 1.54 -12.38
C ASP A 854 19.89 2.10 -13.36
N ILE A 855 21.13 2.35 -12.92
CA ILE A 855 22.23 2.80 -13.79
C ILE A 855 22.47 1.77 -14.90
N MET A 856 22.61 0.49 -14.55
CA MET A 856 22.80 -0.58 -15.55
C MET A 856 21.60 -0.73 -16.47
N GLY A 857 20.38 -0.63 -15.95
CA GLY A 857 19.14 -0.70 -16.72
C GLY A 857 19.03 0.44 -17.72
N ASN A 858 19.32 1.67 -17.30
CA ASN A 858 19.33 2.86 -18.15
C ASN A 858 20.47 2.83 -19.16
N MET A 859 21.65 2.30 -18.79
CA MET A 859 22.76 2.12 -19.72
C MET A 859 22.41 1.12 -20.84
N ARG A 860 21.81 -0.03 -20.50
CA ARG A 860 21.31 -1.00 -21.48
C ARG A 860 20.24 -0.39 -22.39
N LYS A 861 19.27 0.34 -21.82
CA LYS A 861 18.24 1.04 -22.60
C LYS A 861 18.85 2.10 -23.52
N PHE A 862 19.85 2.86 -23.04
CA PHE A 862 20.53 3.87 -23.84
C PHE A 862 21.29 3.27 -25.02
N ALA A 863 21.98 2.14 -24.82
CA ALA A 863 22.72 1.45 -25.88
C ALA A 863 21.81 0.79 -26.93
N THR A 864 20.59 0.40 -26.55
CA THR A 864 19.62 -0.31 -27.41
C THR A 864 18.43 0.57 -27.84
N GLN A 865 18.53 1.88 -27.64
CA GLN A 865 17.39 2.78 -27.81
C GLN A 865 16.95 2.96 -29.26
N GLU A 866 15.69 3.33 -29.43
CA GLU A 866 15.16 3.86 -30.68
C GLU A 866 15.33 5.39 -30.73
N PHE A 867 15.19 5.94 -31.94
CA PHE A 867 15.28 7.37 -32.23
C PHE A 867 13.90 7.88 -32.63
N ARG A 868 13.53 9.08 -32.20
CA ARG A 868 12.19 9.64 -32.44
C ARG A 868 12.28 10.97 -33.16
N CYS A 869 11.42 11.19 -34.15
CA CYS A 869 11.22 12.52 -34.73
C CYS A 869 10.43 13.43 -33.79
N VAL A 870 10.91 14.65 -33.54
CA VAL A 870 10.22 15.65 -32.69
C VAL A 870 8.88 16.08 -33.30
N ARG A 871 8.82 16.19 -34.64
CA ARG A 871 7.64 16.70 -35.36
C ARG A 871 6.56 15.63 -35.53
N CYS A 872 6.88 14.50 -36.15
CA CYS A 872 5.88 13.48 -36.50
C CYS A 872 5.84 12.26 -35.57
N ASN A 873 6.68 12.21 -34.53
CA ASN A 873 6.76 11.08 -33.59
C ASN A 873 7.17 9.73 -34.19
N ALA A 874 7.55 9.67 -35.48
CA ALA A 874 8.04 8.44 -36.09
C ALA A 874 9.26 7.93 -35.33
N LYS A 875 9.27 6.63 -35.05
CA LYS A 875 10.36 5.94 -34.37
C LYS A 875 11.20 5.15 -35.35
N PHE A 876 12.51 5.17 -35.16
CA PHE A 876 13.48 4.50 -36.00
C PHE A 876 14.42 3.68 -35.10
N ARG A 877 14.61 2.40 -35.40
CA ARG A 877 15.54 1.53 -34.65
C ARG A 877 16.99 1.98 -34.79
N ARG A 878 17.31 2.70 -35.87
CA ARG A 878 18.63 3.28 -36.16
C ARG A 878 18.43 4.74 -36.57
N PRO A 879 19.39 5.64 -36.26
CA PRO A 879 19.30 7.01 -36.71
C PRO A 879 19.40 7.04 -38.24
N PRO A 880 18.52 7.76 -38.96
CA PRO A 880 18.70 8.00 -40.38
C PRO A 880 20.03 8.71 -40.64
N LEU A 881 20.82 8.24 -41.62
CA LEU A 881 22.11 8.86 -41.97
C LEU A 881 21.97 10.31 -42.45
N SER A 882 20.79 10.68 -42.94
CA SER A 882 20.48 12.06 -43.33
C SER A 882 20.36 13.04 -42.15
N GLY A 883 20.37 12.57 -40.90
CA GLY A 883 20.16 13.39 -39.69
C GLY A 883 18.72 13.91 -39.50
N VAL A 884 17.89 13.83 -40.53
CA VAL A 884 16.51 14.31 -40.55
C VAL A 884 15.51 13.16 -40.73
N CYS A 885 14.27 13.39 -40.30
CA CYS A 885 13.22 12.41 -40.45
C CYS A 885 12.86 12.20 -41.93
N PRO A 886 12.95 10.97 -42.47
CA PRO A 886 12.62 10.68 -43.87
C PRO A 886 11.13 10.89 -44.20
N ARG A 887 10.27 11.01 -43.18
CA ARG A 887 8.82 11.22 -43.38
C ARG A 887 8.39 12.69 -43.40
N CYS A 888 9.13 13.59 -42.75
CA CYS A 888 8.66 14.97 -42.54
C CYS A 888 9.76 16.04 -42.45
N GLY A 889 11.03 15.65 -42.66
CA GLY A 889 12.20 16.53 -42.53
C GLY A 889 12.52 16.99 -41.10
N GLY A 890 11.73 16.60 -40.09
CA GLY A 890 11.93 17.04 -38.71
C GLY A 890 13.15 16.43 -38.03
N GLN A 891 13.68 17.12 -37.01
CA GLN A 891 14.82 16.67 -36.22
C GLN A 891 14.58 15.31 -35.55
N ILE A 892 15.59 14.45 -35.60
CA ILE A 892 15.63 13.16 -34.90
C ILE A 892 16.33 13.36 -33.55
N VAL A 893 15.72 12.85 -32.48
CA VAL A 893 16.25 12.92 -31.12
C VAL A 893 16.33 11.53 -30.49
N LEU A 894 17.21 11.40 -29.51
CA LEU A 894 17.31 10.23 -28.63
C LEU A 894 16.02 10.05 -27.84
N THR A 895 15.67 8.80 -27.53
CA THR A 895 14.56 8.50 -26.62
C THR A 895 15.04 8.39 -25.17
N VAL A 896 16.31 8.06 -24.96
CA VAL A 896 17.00 8.05 -23.67
C VAL A 896 18.23 8.96 -23.79
N TYR A 897 18.31 9.99 -22.94
CA TYR A 897 19.39 10.96 -23.00
C TYR A 897 20.55 10.56 -22.08
N PRO A 898 21.80 10.98 -22.38
CA PRO A 898 22.95 10.67 -21.54
C PRO A 898 22.78 11.03 -20.06
N GLY A 899 22.15 12.19 -19.78
CA GLY A 899 21.89 12.64 -18.41
C GLY A 899 20.96 11.71 -17.62
N THR A 900 20.12 10.91 -18.29
CA THR A 900 19.30 9.88 -17.62
C THR A 900 20.16 8.74 -17.07
N VAL A 901 21.25 8.40 -17.77
CA VAL A 901 22.14 7.30 -17.39
C VAL A 901 23.10 7.74 -16.27
N THR A 902 23.59 8.97 -16.32
CA THR A 902 24.54 9.51 -15.33
C THR A 902 23.86 10.12 -14.09
N LYS A 903 22.53 10.15 -14.05
CA LYS A 903 21.73 10.83 -13.01
C LYS A 903 22.15 10.49 -11.58
N TYR A 904 22.49 9.24 -11.32
CA TYR A 904 22.79 8.74 -9.96
C TYR A 904 24.27 8.45 -9.72
N LEU A 905 25.16 8.69 -10.69
CA LEU A 905 26.56 8.32 -10.52
C LEU A 905 27.25 9.16 -9.44
N GLU A 906 27.08 10.48 -9.47
CA GLU A 906 27.70 11.40 -8.49
C GLU A 906 27.25 11.09 -7.07
N ILE A 907 25.94 10.92 -6.84
CA ILE A 907 25.43 10.58 -5.50
C ILE A 907 25.96 9.22 -5.00
N VAL A 908 26.12 8.23 -5.88
CA VAL A 908 26.67 6.93 -5.48
C VAL A 908 28.13 7.07 -5.06
N LYS A 909 28.92 7.88 -5.78
CA LYS A 909 30.32 8.16 -5.42
C LYS A 909 30.43 8.87 -4.08
N GLU A 910 29.67 9.95 -3.90
CA GLU A 910 29.58 10.67 -2.62
C GLU A 910 29.30 9.71 -1.46
N LEU A 911 28.31 8.82 -1.61
CA LEU A 911 27.94 7.85 -0.58
C LEU A 911 29.02 6.78 -0.32
N VAL A 912 29.70 6.31 -1.36
CA VAL A 912 30.79 5.33 -1.22
C VAL A 912 31.97 5.93 -0.45
N GLU A 913 32.32 7.17 -0.76
CA GLU A 913 33.39 7.91 -0.09
C GLU A 913 33.01 8.26 1.36
N GLU A 914 31.84 8.87 1.58
CA GLU A 914 31.36 9.31 2.90
C GLU A 914 31.26 8.16 3.92
N PHE A 915 30.76 6.99 3.48
CA PHE A 915 30.54 5.84 4.37
C PHE A 915 31.66 4.78 4.31
N GLY A 916 32.74 5.05 3.58
CA GLY A 916 33.89 4.14 3.45
C GLY A 916 33.49 2.75 2.95
N ILE A 917 32.72 2.69 1.86
CA ILE A 917 32.22 1.45 1.25
C ILE A 917 33.29 0.88 0.30
N GLY A 918 34.21 0.10 0.87
CA GLY A 918 35.29 -0.56 0.13
C GLY A 918 34.91 -1.93 -0.47
N GLY A 919 35.92 -2.63 -0.99
CA GLY A 919 35.80 -4.00 -1.50
C GLY A 919 35.08 -4.08 -2.86
N TYR A 920 34.36 -5.18 -3.09
CA TYR A 920 33.69 -5.46 -4.36
C TYR A 920 32.73 -4.35 -4.80
N LEU A 921 31.96 -3.79 -3.87
CA LEU A 921 30.95 -2.78 -4.21
C LEU A 921 31.58 -1.47 -4.67
N GLY A 922 32.61 -0.99 -3.97
CA GLY A 922 33.38 0.19 -4.38
C GLY A 922 34.01 0.01 -5.76
N GLN A 923 34.71 -1.11 -5.99
CA GLN A 923 35.29 -1.45 -7.30
C GLN A 923 34.23 -1.51 -8.40
N ARG A 924 33.04 -2.06 -8.11
CA ARG A 924 31.94 -2.13 -9.06
C ARG A 924 31.44 -0.74 -9.47
N VAL A 925 31.38 0.20 -8.53
CA VAL A 925 31.03 1.60 -8.81
C VAL A 925 32.10 2.26 -9.69
N GLU A 926 33.39 2.07 -9.41
CA GLU A 926 34.48 2.59 -10.26
C GLU A 926 34.43 2.03 -11.69
N VAL A 927 34.18 0.73 -11.83
CA VAL A 927 34.03 0.08 -13.14
C VAL A 927 32.81 0.64 -13.89
N LEU A 928 31.70 0.89 -13.19
CA LEU A 928 30.52 1.52 -13.77
C LEU A 928 30.81 2.94 -14.23
N GLU A 929 31.53 3.74 -13.43
CA GLU A 929 31.96 5.09 -13.81
C GLU A 929 32.79 5.08 -15.09
N ARG A 930 33.83 4.22 -15.15
CA ARG A 930 34.69 4.09 -16.34
C ARG A 930 33.88 3.66 -17.57
N SER A 931 32.96 2.69 -17.39
CA SER A 931 32.10 2.19 -18.47
C SER A 931 31.15 3.28 -18.99
N LEU A 932 30.57 4.07 -18.10
CA LEU A 932 29.72 5.20 -18.46
C LEU A 932 30.50 6.31 -19.14
N GLY A 933 31.68 6.65 -18.62
CA GLY A 933 32.60 7.61 -19.23
C GLY A 933 32.95 7.21 -20.67
N ALA A 934 33.31 5.94 -20.90
CA ALA A 934 33.61 5.44 -22.24
C ALA A 934 32.39 5.49 -23.20
N THR A 935 31.19 5.23 -22.68
CA THR A 935 29.94 5.14 -23.47
C THR A 935 29.37 6.53 -23.79
N VAL A 936 29.40 7.46 -22.85
CA VAL A 936 28.73 8.77 -22.94
C VAL A 936 29.65 9.86 -23.49
N THR A 937 30.93 9.88 -23.11
CA THR A 937 31.86 10.97 -23.48
C THR A 937 32.15 10.99 -24.98
N LYS A 938 32.13 9.81 -25.63
CA LYS A 938 32.22 9.70 -27.11
C LYS A 938 31.04 10.36 -27.85
N VAL A 939 29.90 10.58 -27.20
CA VAL A 939 28.71 11.25 -27.78
C VAL A 939 28.78 12.78 -27.63
N LYS A 940 29.44 13.30 -26.58
CA LYS A 940 29.69 14.75 -26.44
C LYS A 940 30.71 15.28 -27.45
N GLN A 941 31.56 14.41 -28.00
CA GLN A 941 32.70 14.83 -28.84
C GLN A 941 32.44 14.82 -30.36
N LYS A 942 31.23 14.49 -30.82
CA LYS A 942 30.83 14.74 -32.21
C LYS A 942 29.33 14.99 -32.22
N ARG A 943 28.92 16.13 -32.80
CA ARG A 943 27.69 16.19 -33.58
C ARG A 943 27.69 14.92 -34.44
N LEU A 944 26.87 13.94 -34.09
CA LEU A 944 26.67 12.77 -34.92
C LEU A 944 25.81 13.25 -36.09
N ILE A 945 26.55 13.80 -37.06
CA ILE A 945 26.16 14.41 -38.34
C ILE A 945 25.61 15.83 -38.19
#